data_AF-A0A1S1GR73-F1
#
_entry.id   AF-A0A1S1GR73-F1
#
_cell.length_a   1.000
_cell.length_b   1.000
_cell.length_c   1.000
_cell.angle_alpha   90.00
_cell.angle_beta   90.00
_cell.angle_gamma   90.00
#
_symmetry.space_group_name_H-M   'P 1'
#
loop_
_entity.id
_entity.type
_entity.pdbx_description
1 polymer ?
#
loop_
_entity_poly.entity_id
_entity_poly.type
_entity_poly.pdbx_seq_one_letter_code
_entity_poly.pdbx_strand_id
1 'polypeptide(L)'
;MDNTEQLDILYKLKKEVEKSNNDALVNTINQVIKKVYLNQFTASFVGHFSAGKSTLINLLLEQNILPSSPVPTTSNTAIVSVADEPGIIANLPHQQYTKLKTYDEVKQMNRQNVDVESVEINFPSDKFNNGFTLQDTPGVDSNVATHQSSTEQFMYTSNILFYTVDYNHVQSALNFKFMKRINEVGIPVVFVINQIDKHNEEEITFDTFKARVEKSINDWDIHLTDTYYVSKFDHPENQIDELSNYLVEMDNNRESVEDYVHRTVEFITDAQLAYIQNEIQDILETLDIEEEGFKQAYIKFQQNQEVSEEAQLLNDDDKLLNYLKQKRKDILENEYIMTHDMRESLRSYLESKSDDFKVGGLFNKKKKKEEEQEQRLNKATEELQDKVDQQIRQPLREDMSFLTRFINSSDVNEHILNQDYRIQPTLISDLYQPQTSISNTYVLTFSDEVVKALNKFIENESNPIFKEAVNHAHASELTTDDNEDKQEYEKFIEFKNLRESLTTKNYQHYYIHLDDSLDKLIGRTEANFELKEENSTAYHQKHEKREQGEAETANQVDIQNALEIVEDVPLFDRTKKDIKDTMHRLNHQITKIGVFGTFSAGKSSLINALLGGQYLVSSPNPTTAATTELSYGDESQITLKSADQLLEEINNVLEYYDTSFDSLEAFIHSDLKKLKAQLEKNQLAFINAVEQHYDMYLDMLNEGEVHTVSQDDVKKWSAEDEYATFVKTVHLNLPLEWLKGKIVVDSLGLHSNNQRHTNETEQILTSSDLILYVSYFNHSFTDNDKAFIEHMKDMNQLNENQAFKMVINAVDLAENEDDLNAVHDYVADALGQVNLHSEIFNVSSRKGLKEGDQGIDDLRNSIQRFADVESKTILEQQMVHQIQQMNDSYKEMIEEFHNNKDQIAARQNKLSQIKDEDRLNQQLINTTSQHTSNEVEEQIYHLNGRLKLQLLDEVKSVYNSQMTQNSDFNEEKKISSKTYLDQIHQRLYLEQSLITERIKKYFNTQLEEQVAPIIKKLNNIHVLVKADFNIEPDVEEAPFLRIDLNEMVDALPKQLTKRKLLNPNSQRDIQEQISDTTLKLLQNGMSAFKQQLDSYVHQMSRQAEDQFKELEQHIQEQIDELLSFKLDDSLIQQLEIKSKQLDKIL
;
A
#
# COMPACT_ATOMS: atom_id res chain seq x y z
N MET A 1 5.92 49.91 -18.61
CA MET A 1 6.38 48.79 -17.76
C MET A 1 7.77 48.43 -18.24
N ASP A 2 8.77 48.43 -17.36
CA ASP A 2 10.16 48.21 -17.77
C ASP A 2 10.45 46.75 -18.20
N ASN A 3 9.57 45.80 -17.85
CA ASN A 3 9.72 44.36 -18.13
C ASN A 3 8.71 43.81 -19.18
N THR A 4 8.25 44.65 -20.13
CA THR A 4 7.13 44.29 -21.05
C THR A 4 7.46 43.11 -21.96
N GLU A 5 8.71 42.98 -22.41
CA GLU A 5 9.16 41.88 -23.28
C GLU A 5 9.17 40.53 -22.54
N GLN A 6 9.63 40.54 -21.29
CA GLN A 6 9.65 39.35 -20.42
C GLN A 6 8.24 38.89 -20.05
N LEU A 7 7.33 39.84 -19.78
CA LEU A 7 5.91 39.54 -19.53
C LEU A 7 5.20 38.95 -20.76
N ASP A 8 5.54 39.41 -21.98
CA ASP A 8 5.00 38.84 -23.22
C ASP A 8 5.42 37.36 -23.40
N ILE A 9 6.69 37.05 -23.15
CA ILE A 9 7.22 35.68 -23.23
C ILE A 9 6.51 34.76 -22.23
N LEU A 10 6.41 35.17 -20.96
CA LEU A 10 5.78 34.39 -19.91
C LEU A 10 4.26 34.21 -20.15
N TYR A 11 3.58 35.24 -20.64
CA TYR A 11 2.15 35.16 -20.93
C TYR A 11 1.85 34.24 -22.12
N LYS A 12 2.68 34.26 -23.17
CA LYS A 12 2.58 33.31 -24.28
C LYS A 12 2.82 31.87 -23.82
N LEU A 13 3.80 31.66 -22.96
CA LEU A 13 4.07 30.35 -22.36
C LEU A 13 2.88 29.88 -21.51
N LYS A 14 2.31 30.76 -20.67
CA LYS A 14 1.09 30.49 -19.89
C LYS A 14 -0.06 30.00 -20.79
N LYS A 15 -0.36 30.73 -21.87
CA LYS A 15 -1.45 30.39 -22.79
C LYS A 15 -1.26 29.05 -23.49
N GLU A 16 -0.01 28.63 -23.65
CA GLU A 16 0.28 27.30 -24.17
C GLU A 16 0.09 26.24 -23.10
N VAL A 17 0.62 26.44 -21.88
CA VAL A 17 0.46 25.51 -20.75
C VAL A 17 -1.01 25.32 -20.34
N GLU A 18 -1.86 26.36 -20.39
CA GLU A 18 -3.30 26.29 -20.09
C GLU A 18 -4.05 25.25 -20.95
N LYS A 19 -3.51 24.83 -22.10
CA LYS A 19 -4.14 23.80 -22.96
C LYS A 19 -3.99 22.36 -22.41
N SER A 20 -3.23 22.16 -21.33
CA SER A 20 -2.93 20.84 -20.72
C SER A 20 -3.67 20.55 -19.42
N ASN A 21 -4.48 21.50 -18.92
CA ASN A 21 -4.98 21.47 -17.54
C ASN A 21 -3.90 21.25 -16.46
N ASN A 22 -2.61 21.54 -16.75
CA ASN A 22 -1.54 21.53 -15.75
C ASN A 22 -1.66 22.78 -14.85
N ASP A 23 -2.67 22.77 -13.99
CA ASP A 23 -2.99 23.91 -13.14
C ASP A 23 -1.82 24.27 -12.23
N ALA A 24 -1.03 23.30 -11.77
CA ALA A 24 0.17 23.53 -10.96
C ALA A 24 1.22 24.38 -11.70
N LEU A 25 1.47 24.08 -12.97
CA LEU A 25 2.46 24.81 -13.77
C LEU A 25 1.90 26.13 -14.31
N VAL A 26 0.60 26.21 -14.63
CA VAL A 26 -0.08 27.49 -14.91
C VAL A 26 0.02 28.41 -13.70
N ASN A 27 -0.25 27.89 -12.50
CA ASN A 27 -0.12 28.63 -11.24
C ASN A 27 1.32 29.07 -11.00
N THR A 28 2.30 28.21 -11.30
CA THR A 28 3.72 28.59 -11.28
C THR A 28 4.01 29.77 -12.21
N ILE A 29 3.59 29.71 -13.48
CA ILE A 29 3.80 30.80 -14.44
C ILE A 29 3.08 32.07 -13.98
N ASN A 30 1.90 31.97 -13.38
CA ASN A 30 1.19 33.11 -12.78
C ASN A 30 2.02 33.78 -11.68
N GLN A 31 2.65 33.01 -10.80
CA GLN A 31 3.52 33.54 -9.76
C GLN A 31 4.77 34.22 -10.35
N VAL A 32 5.35 33.64 -11.41
CA VAL A 32 6.50 34.24 -12.12
C VAL A 32 6.09 35.54 -12.83
N ILE A 33 4.94 35.57 -13.52
CA ILE A 33 4.37 36.78 -14.13
C ILE A 33 4.17 37.86 -13.07
N LYS A 34 3.59 37.50 -11.92
CA LYS A 34 3.36 38.41 -10.81
C LYS A 34 4.66 38.97 -10.25
N LYS A 35 5.66 38.12 -10.01
CA LYS A 35 6.99 38.51 -9.55
C LYS A 35 7.66 39.50 -10.52
N VAL A 36 7.62 39.22 -11.81
CA VAL A 36 8.20 40.08 -12.87
C VAL A 36 7.45 41.41 -12.98
N TYR A 37 6.12 41.38 -12.84
CA TYR A 37 5.26 42.56 -12.85
C TYR A 37 5.51 43.47 -11.64
N LEU A 38 5.66 42.88 -10.44
CA LEU A 38 5.91 43.58 -9.17
C LEU A 38 7.40 43.87 -8.91
N ASN A 39 8.30 43.42 -9.80
CA ASN A 39 9.75 43.53 -9.67
C ASN A 39 10.30 42.97 -8.34
N GLN A 40 9.83 41.76 -7.99
CA GLN A 40 10.13 41.13 -6.70
C GLN A 40 11.46 40.35 -6.71
N PHE A 41 12.23 40.50 -5.62
CA PHE A 41 13.41 39.68 -5.31
C PHE A 41 13.11 38.80 -4.09
N THR A 42 13.11 37.48 -4.28
CA THR A 42 12.58 36.48 -3.35
C THR A 42 13.70 35.64 -2.75
N ALA A 43 13.80 35.66 -1.42
CA ALA A 43 14.63 34.77 -0.63
C ALA A 43 13.75 33.75 0.11
N SER A 44 13.96 32.46 -0.16
CA SER A 44 13.09 31.40 0.34
C SER A 44 13.76 30.60 1.44
N PHE A 45 13.10 30.43 2.58
CA PHE A 45 13.57 29.63 3.71
C PHE A 45 12.95 28.25 3.67
N VAL A 46 13.79 27.22 3.56
CA VAL A 46 13.40 25.82 3.31
C VAL A 46 14.09 24.92 4.30
N GLY A 47 13.46 23.83 4.73
CA GLY A 47 14.10 22.90 5.66
C GLY A 47 13.09 22.06 6.44
N HIS A 48 13.60 21.15 7.26
CA HIS A 48 12.80 20.16 7.99
C HIS A 48 11.62 20.80 8.77
N PHE A 49 10.56 20.03 9.02
CA PHE A 49 9.47 20.51 9.87
C PHE A 49 10.01 20.91 11.26
N SER A 50 9.55 22.02 11.82
CA SER A 50 10.06 22.57 13.10
C SER A 50 11.53 23.02 13.12
N ALA A 51 12.19 23.20 11.96
CA ALA A 51 13.54 23.80 11.88
C ALA A 51 13.62 25.28 12.31
N GLY A 52 12.49 25.91 12.68
CA GLY A 52 12.43 27.28 13.19
C GLY A 52 12.46 28.39 12.14
N LYS A 53 12.05 28.11 10.90
CA LYS A 53 12.08 29.02 9.74
C LYS A 53 11.28 30.31 9.92
N SER A 54 9.99 30.22 10.28
CA SER A 54 9.12 31.38 10.53
C SER A 54 9.64 32.27 11.66
N THR A 55 10.18 31.63 12.71
CA THR A 55 10.81 32.33 13.83
C THR A 55 12.06 33.08 13.38
N LEU A 56 12.89 32.45 12.53
CA LEU A 56 14.08 33.07 11.97
C LEU A 56 13.73 34.25 11.06
N ILE A 57 12.71 34.15 10.21
CA ILE A 57 12.24 35.24 9.37
C ILE A 57 11.80 36.44 10.22
N ASN A 58 11.02 36.22 11.28
CA ASN A 58 10.61 37.30 12.19
C ASN A 58 11.80 38.01 12.84
N LEU A 59 12.83 37.25 13.23
CA LEU A 59 14.07 37.82 13.78
C LEU A 59 14.80 38.69 12.76
N LEU A 60 14.93 38.22 11.50
CA LEU A 60 15.62 38.94 10.43
C LEU A 60 14.89 40.21 9.99
N LEU A 61 13.56 40.19 10.04
CA LEU A 61 12.70 41.35 9.77
C LEU A 61 12.59 42.32 10.96
N GLU A 62 13.05 41.92 12.15
CA GLU A 62 12.90 42.65 13.41
C GLU A 62 11.42 42.94 13.76
N GLN A 63 10.51 42.08 13.28
CA GLN A 63 9.06 42.22 13.41
C GLN A 63 8.39 40.84 13.55
N ASN A 64 7.38 40.73 14.41
CA ASN A 64 6.59 39.50 14.55
C ASN A 64 5.45 39.49 13.52
N ILE A 65 5.76 39.09 12.29
CA ILE A 65 4.84 39.10 11.14
C ILE A 65 4.22 37.71 10.92
N LEU A 66 5.02 36.65 11.01
CA LEU A 66 4.60 35.25 10.87
C LEU A 66 4.23 34.64 12.23
N PRO A 67 3.23 33.73 12.32
CA PRO A 67 2.94 33.00 13.54
C PRO A 67 4.06 31.98 13.86
N SER A 68 4.20 31.61 15.13
CA SER A 68 5.08 30.52 15.59
C SER A 68 4.25 29.53 16.42
N SER A 69 3.54 28.58 15.78
CA SER A 69 2.73 27.55 16.46
C SER A 69 3.34 26.15 16.25
N PRO A 70 3.22 25.21 17.21
CA PRO A 70 3.77 23.85 17.12
C PRO A 70 2.90 22.88 16.31
N VAL A 71 1.61 23.22 16.13
CA VAL A 71 0.71 22.52 15.20
C VAL A 71 1.28 22.70 13.80
N PRO A 72 1.18 21.70 12.91
CA PRO A 72 1.39 21.96 11.49
C PRO A 72 0.51 23.15 11.09
N THR A 73 1.10 24.33 10.94
CA THR A 73 0.48 25.37 10.12
C THR A 73 0.33 24.67 8.80
N THR A 74 -0.92 24.41 8.42
CA THR A 74 -1.31 23.78 7.16
C THR A 74 -0.37 24.27 6.06
N SER A 75 -0.09 23.39 5.10
CA SER A 75 0.86 23.44 3.97
C SER A 75 0.94 24.74 3.13
N ASN A 76 0.37 25.84 3.61
CA ASN A 76 0.27 27.16 3.05
C ASN A 76 1.62 27.86 3.13
N THR A 77 2.11 28.31 1.98
CA THR A 77 3.33 29.13 1.90
C THR A 77 3.03 30.55 2.41
N ALA A 78 3.88 31.09 3.28
CA ALA A 78 3.77 32.50 3.71
C ALA A 78 4.77 33.38 2.94
N ILE A 79 4.28 34.43 2.30
CA ILE A 79 5.06 35.32 1.43
C ILE A 79 5.02 36.73 2.04
N VAL A 80 6.15 37.18 2.58
CA VAL A 80 6.27 38.46 3.27
C VAL A 80 7.01 39.43 2.36
N SER A 81 6.32 40.43 1.82
CA SER A 81 6.86 41.37 0.81
C SER A 81 6.92 42.81 1.30
N VAL A 82 8.00 43.49 0.99
CA VAL A 82 8.19 44.91 1.28
C VAL A 82 7.45 45.75 0.26
N ALA A 83 6.48 46.53 0.73
CA ALA A 83 5.65 47.41 -0.08
C ALA A 83 5.18 48.64 0.71
N ASP A 84 4.87 49.72 -0.01
CA ASP A 84 4.44 51.00 0.59
C ASP A 84 3.08 50.92 1.30
N GLU A 85 2.16 50.06 0.80
CA GLU A 85 0.83 49.85 1.39
C GLU A 85 0.76 48.51 2.14
N PRO A 86 0.50 48.51 3.47
CA PRO A 86 0.38 47.28 4.23
C PRO A 86 -0.94 46.56 3.93
N GLY A 87 -0.91 45.22 3.96
CA GLY A 87 -2.11 44.40 3.77
C GLY A 87 -1.85 42.92 3.84
N ILE A 88 -2.87 42.13 4.15
CA ILE A 88 -2.82 40.67 4.15
C ILE A 88 -3.76 40.17 3.06
N ILE A 89 -3.26 39.26 2.23
CA ILE A 89 -4.02 38.64 1.14
C ILE A 89 -3.92 37.13 1.29
N ALA A 90 -5.06 36.47 1.46
CA ALA A 90 -5.14 35.02 1.38
C ALA A 90 -5.44 34.61 -0.07
N ASN A 91 -4.55 33.81 -0.66
CA ASN A 91 -4.78 33.14 -1.94
C ASN A 91 -5.60 31.89 -1.69
N LEU A 92 -6.67 31.74 -2.47
CA LEU A 92 -7.61 30.64 -2.38
C LEU A 92 -7.59 29.84 -3.70
N PRO A 93 -8.02 28.58 -3.68
CA PRO A 93 -8.18 27.77 -4.88
C PRO A 93 -8.99 28.48 -5.98
N HIS A 94 -8.80 28.02 -7.21
CA HIS A 94 -9.49 28.56 -8.40
C HIS A 94 -9.15 30.04 -8.69
N GLN A 95 -7.90 30.46 -8.43
CA GLN A 95 -7.41 31.81 -8.72
C GLN A 95 -8.22 32.91 -8.01
N GLN A 96 -8.72 32.61 -6.81
CA GLN A 96 -9.43 33.57 -5.99
C GLN A 96 -8.51 34.14 -4.92
N TYR A 97 -8.87 35.31 -4.42
CA TYR A 97 -8.24 35.84 -3.23
C TYR A 97 -9.18 36.67 -2.41
N THR A 98 -8.86 36.79 -1.13
CA THR A 98 -9.56 37.71 -0.25
C THR A 98 -8.56 38.55 0.53
N LYS A 99 -8.94 39.79 0.82
CA LYS A 99 -8.15 40.70 1.64
C LYS A 99 -8.57 40.53 3.08
N LEU A 100 -7.59 40.22 3.92
CA LEU A 100 -7.78 40.02 5.34
C LEU A 100 -7.23 41.21 6.12
N LYS A 101 -7.82 41.45 7.29
CA LYS A 101 -7.36 42.52 8.18
C LYS A 101 -6.29 42.04 9.14
N THR A 102 -6.35 40.77 9.54
CA THR A 102 -5.45 40.18 10.54
C THR A 102 -5.07 38.75 10.17
N TYR A 103 -3.94 38.28 10.70
CA TYR A 103 -3.51 36.90 10.51
C TYR A 103 -4.42 35.89 11.24
N ASP A 104 -5.13 36.31 12.30
CA ASP A 104 -6.09 35.44 13.00
C ASP A 104 -7.28 35.05 12.12
N GLU A 105 -7.64 35.88 11.15
CA GLU A 105 -8.65 35.53 10.13
C GLU A 105 -8.16 34.38 9.23
N VAL A 106 -6.85 34.29 8.92
CA VAL A 106 -6.25 33.15 8.19
C VAL A 106 -6.39 31.86 9.01
N LYS A 107 -6.09 31.92 10.31
CA LYS A 107 -6.23 30.76 11.22
C LYS A 107 -7.67 30.28 11.28
N GLN A 108 -8.63 31.20 11.31
CA GLN A 108 -10.06 30.85 11.28
C GLN A 108 -10.47 30.21 9.95
N MET A 109 -9.93 30.68 8.82
CA MET A 109 -10.18 30.07 7.51
C MET A 109 -9.66 28.64 7.44
N ASN A 110 -8.43 28.39 7.88
CA ASN A 110 -7.86 27.04 7.94
C ASN A 110 -8.68 26.11 8.85
N ARG A 111 -9.14 26.60 10.02
CA ARG A 111 -10.03 25.84 10.93
C ARG A 111 -11.40 25.51 10.33
N GLN A 112 -11.88 26.32 9.38
CA GLN A 112 -13.13 26.09 8.67
C GLN A 112 -12.94 25.19 7.43
N ASN A 113 -11.79 24.53 7.28
CA ASN A 113 -11.38 23.76 6.11
C ASN A 113 -11.50 24.57 4.81
N VAL A 114 -11.30 25.89 4.90
CA VAL A 114 -11.08 26.71 3.70
C VAL A 114 -9.65 26.47 3.29
N ASP A 115 -9.49 25.84 2.12
CA ASP A 115 -8.19 25.62 1.53
C ASP A 115 -7.56 26.97 1.17
N VAL A 116 -6.37 27.24 1.72
CA VAL A 116 -5.62 28.49 1.55
C VAL A 116 -4.26 28.13 0.97
N GLU A 117 -4.05 28.41 -0.30
CA GLU A 117 -2.82 28.03 -1.01
C GLU A 117 -1.59 28.78 -0.47
N SER A 118 -1.74 30.08 -0.19
CA SER A 118 -0.68 30.92 0.34
C SER A 118 -1.19 32.20 0.98
N VAL A 119 -0.39 32.77 1.87
CA VAL A 119 -0.70 34.02 2.57
C VAL A 119 0.35 35.04 2.22
N GLU A 120 -0.07 36.13 1.59
CA GLU A 120 0.78 37.27 1.26
C GLU A 120 0.61 38.37 2.29
N ILE A 121 1.73 38.81 2.87
CA ILE A 121 1.78 39.88 3.85
C ILE A 121 2.65 40.99 3.30
N ASN A 122 2.00 42.10 2.93
CA ASN A 122 2.66 43.33 2.53
C ASN A 122 2.89 44.19 3.77
N PHE A 123 4.12 44.66 3.95
CA PHE A 123 4.49 45.52 5.06
C PHE A 123 5.53 46.57 4.63
N PRO A 124 5.52 47.77 5.24
CA PRO A 124 6.55 48.76 5.02
C PRO A 124 7.84 48.38 5.75
N SER A 125 8.99 48.61 5.12
CA SER A 125 10.31 48.40 5.72
C SER A 125 11.26 49.53 5.34
N ASP A 126 12.03 50.02 6.32
CA ASP A 126 13.14 50.95 6.09
C ASP A 126 14.47 50.21 5.83
N LYS A 127 14.52 48.89 6.07
CA LYS A 127 15.72 48.05 6.02
C LYS A 127 15.97 47.44 4.63
N PHE A 128 14.90 47.11 3.92
CA PHE A 128 14.93 46.45 2.62
C PHE A 128 14.21 47.30 1.57
N ASN A 129 14.64 47.22 0.31
CA ASN A 129 14.05 47.97 -0.80
C ASN A 129 12.70 47.39 -1.23
N ASN A 130 11.83 48.21 -1.83
CA ASN A 130 10.54 47.77 -2.36
C ASN A 130 10.68 46.55 -3.31
N GLY A 131 9.79 45.58 -3.14
CA GLY A 131 9.83 44.31 -3.85
C GLY A 131 10.76 43.24 -3.25
N PHE A 132 11.45 43.51 -2.13
CA PHE A 132 12.13 42.43 -1.40
C PHE A 132 11.09 41.52 -0.75
N THR A 133 11.23 40.20 -0.92
CA THR A 133 10.25 39.21 -0.48
C THR A 133 10.95 38.06 0.25
N LEU A 134 10.49 37.76 1.46
CA LEU A 134 10.87 36.56 2.20
C LEU A 134 9.74 35.53 2.07
N GLN A 135 10.10 34.30 1.71
CA GLN A 135 9.15 33.21 1.53
C GLN A 135 9.44 32.12 2.56
N ASP A 136 8.47 31.85 3.43
CA ASP A 136 8.50 30.74 4.39
C ASP A 136 7.78 29.53 3.80
N THR A 137 8.49 28.42 3.64
CA THR A 137 7.97 27.23 2.98
C THR A 137 7.61 26.14 4.00
N PRO A 138 6.65 25.24 3.67
CA PRO A 138 6.44 24.00 4.43
C PRO A 138 7.71 23.13 4.54
N GLY A 139 7.71 22.17 5.47
CA GLY A 139 8.85 21.28 5.71
C GLY A 139 9.14 20.31 4.56
N VAL A 140 10.41 19.91 4.37
CA VAL A 140 10.86 19.03 3.27
C VAL A 140 10.85 17.51 3.58
N ASP A 141 10.34 17.10 4.76
CA ASP A 141 10.52 15.73 5.30
C ASP A 141 9.31 14.82 5.13
N SER A 142 8.26 15.33 4.49
CA SER A 142 7.08 14.56 4.14
C SER A 142 7.42 13.66 2.94
N ASN A 143 7.36 12.34 3.13
CA ASN A 143 7.49 11.32 2.08
C ASN A 143 6.30 11.32 1.08
N VAL A 144 5.54 12.42 0.97
CA VAL A 144 4.36 12.50 0.11
C VAL A 144 4.66 13.35 -1.12
N ALA A 145 4.36 12.75 -2.28
CA ALA A 145 4.44 13.38 -3.59
C ALA A 145 3.67 14.73 -3.67
N THR A 146 2.67 14.97 -2.82
CA THR A 146 1.91 16.23 -2.74
C THR A 146 2.71 17.39 -2.14
N HIS A 147 3.70 17.14 -1.27
CA HIS A 147 4.60 18.19 -0.78
C HIS A 147 5.76 18.47 -1.73
N GLN A 148 6.02 17.56 -2.67
CA GLN A 148 7.02 17.78 -3.71
C GLN A 148 6.58 18.90 -4.66
N SER A 149 5.28 19.03 -4.97
CA SER A 149 4.76 20.09 -5.86
C SER A 149 4.82 21.48 -5.23
N SER A 150 4.46 21.65 -3.94
CA SER A 150 4.63 22.92 -3.21
C SER A 150 6.10 23.28 -3.04
N THR A 151 6.94 22.26 -2.80
CA THR A 151 8.39 22.44 -2.68
C THR A 151 9.01 22.88 -3.99
N GLU A 152 8.53 22.33 -5.10
CA GLU A 152 8.94 22.70 -6.45
C GLU A 152 8.45 24.10 -6.84
N GLN A 153 7.21 24.46 -6.47
CA GLN A 153 6.62 25.75 -6.84
C GLN A 153 7.41 26.95 -6.31
N PHE A 154 7.92 26.90 -5.07
CA PHE A 154 8.74 27.99 -4.54
C PHE A 154 10.12 28.06 -5.19
N MET A 155 10.68 26.95 -5.68
CA MET A 155 11.98 26.97 -6.35
C MET A 155 11.93 27.91 -7.55
N TYR A 156 10.81 27.91 -8.28
CA TYR A 156 10.63 28.75 -9.46
C TYR A 156 10.53 30.24 -9.15
N THR A 157 10.07 30.61 -7.97
CA THR A 157 9.97 32.02 -7.55
C THR A 157 11.21 32.52 -6.83
N SER A 158 12.09 31.62 -6.39
CA SER A 158 13.27 31.92 -5.56
C SER A 158 14.43 32.47 -6.39
N ASN A 159 14.99 33.60 -5.96
CA ASN A 159 16.29 34.05 -6.45
C ASN A 159 17.44 33.38 -5.65
N ILE A 160 17.22 33.14 -4.36
CA ILE A 160 18.15 32.44 -3.47
C ILE A 160 17.41 31.58 -2.44
N LEU A 161 18.04 30.48 -2.02
CA LEU A 161 17.52 29.55 -1.03
C LEU A 161 18.30 29.62 0.30
N PHE A 162 17.60 29.74 1.42
CA PHE A 162 18.12 29.59 2.77
C PHE A 162 17.69 28.24 3.34
N TYR A 163 18.57 27.25 3.23
CA TYR A 163 18.28 25.90 3.70
C TYR A 163 18.54 25.79 5.21
N THR A 164 17.48 25.79 6.01
CA THR A 164 17.48 25.88 7.47
C THR A 164 17.31 24.50 8.12
N VAL A 165 18.23 24.10 8.98
CA VAL A 165 18.20 22.80 9.67
C VAL A 165 18.30 22.98 11.18
N ASP A 166 17.71 22.05 11.94
CA ASP A 166 17.91 21.96 13.39
C ASP A 166 19.35 21.49 13.70
N TYR A 167 19.98 22.10 14.71
CA TYR A 167 21.31 21.76 15.20
C TYR A 167 21.57 20.24 15.38
N ASN A 168 20.59 19.46 15.83
CA ASN A 168 20.74 18.01 16.05
C ASN A 168 20.60 17.17 14.76
N HIS A 169 20.05 17.73 13.68
CA HIS A 169 19.72 17.00 12.45
C HIS A 169 20.55 17.44 11.23
N VAL A 170 21.60 18.25 11.44
CA VAL A 170 22.43 18.83 10.37
C VAL A 170 23.05 17.78 9.45
N GLN A 171 23.40 16.60 9.97
CA GLN A 171 24.14 15.57 9.22
C GLN A 171 23.26 14.54 8.49
N SER A 172 21.95 14.78 8.36
CA SER A 172 21.06 13.90 7.61
C SER A 172 21.45 13.83 6.12
N ALA A 173 21.58 12.62 5.58
CA ALA A 173 21.87 12.40 4.15
C ALA A 173 20.78 12.99 3.23
N LEU A 174 19.53 13.06 3.71
CA LEU A 174 18.40 13.66 2.98
C LEU A 174 18.62 15.16 2.73
N ASN A 175 19.13 15.90 3.74
CA ASN A 175 19.47 17.32 3.62
C ASN A 175 20.45 17.58 2.48
N PHE A 176 21.52 16.78 2.46
CA PHE A 176 22.59 16.92 1.48
C PHE A 176 22.12 16.57 0.06
N LYS A 177 21.32 15.49 -0.09
CA LYS A 177 20.71 15.12 -1.37
C LYS A 177 19.81 16.24 -1.92
N PHE A 178 19.00 16.86 -1.06
CA PHE A 178 18.12 17.96 -1.48
C PHE A 178 18.93 19.19 -1.91
N MET A 179 19.89 19.65 -1.10
CA MET A 179 20.73 20.80 -1.46
C MET A 179 21.48 20.59 -2.78
N LYS A 180 21.94 19.35 -3.04
CA LYS A 180 22.56 18.99 -4.33
C LYS A 180 21.60 19.16 -5.51
N ARG A 181 20.35 18.70 -5.40
CA ARG A 181 19.32 18.90 -6.44
C ARG A 181 19.07 20.39 -6.72
N ILE A 182 19.09 21.24 -5.69
CA ILE A 182 18.92 22.70 -5.86
C ILE A 182 20.12 23.31 -6.61
N ASN A 183 21.33 22.88 -6.29
CA ASN A 183 22.53 23.31 -7.02
C ASN A 183 22.47 22.89 -8.51
N GLU A 184 21.92 21.72 -8.85
CA GLU A 184 21.75 21.27 -10.24
C GLU A 184 20.78 22.16 -11.04
N VAL A 185 19.76 22.72 -10.39
CA VAL A 185 18.82 23.70 -10.98
C VAL A 185 19.45 25.11 -11.09
N GLY A 186 20.66 25.30 -10.54
CA GLY A 186 21.41 26.54 -10.60
C GLY A 186 20.91 27.63 -9.65
N ILE A 187 20.13 27.27 -8.62
CA ILE A 187 19.71 28.22 -7.57
C ILE A 187 20.80 28.29 -6.49
N PRO A 188 21.28 29.49 -6.11
CA PRO A 188 22.24 29.65 -5.02
C PRO A 188 21.65 29.19 -3.67
N VAL A 189 22.46 28.52 -2.85
CA VAL A 189 22.04 27.96 -1.55
C VAL A 189 22.91 28.51 -0.42
N VAL A 190 22.27 29.09 0.60
CA VAL A 190 22.87 29.46 1.88
C VAL A 190 22.41 28.44 2.93
N PHE A 191 23.35 27.86 3.66
CA PHE A 191 23.04 26.85 4.66
C PHE A 191 22.92 27.49 6.05
N VAL A 192 21.78 27.31 6.72
CA VAL A 192 21.49 27.92 8.01
C VAL A 192 21.28 26.83 9.06
N ILE A 193 22.16 26.79 10.06
CA ILE A 193 22.05 25.85 11.18
C ILE A 193 21.41 26.61 12.33
N ASN A 194 20.17 26.28 12.64
CA ASN A 194 19.34 26.96 13.63
C ASN A 194 19.33 26.21 14.97
N GLN A 195 18.90 26.88 16.05
CA GLN A 195 18.78 26.34 17.40
C GLN A 195 20.13 25.92 18.01
N ILE A 196 21.19 26.67 17.72
CA ILE A 196 22.53 26.38 18.25
C ILE A 196 22.63 26.50 19.77
N ASP A 197 21.63 27.08 20.44
CA ASP A 197 21.50 27.09 21.90
C ASP A 197 21.35 25.69 22.51
N LYS A 198 20.99 24.69 21.70
CA LYS A 198 21.00 23.27 22.09
C LYS A 198 22.41 22.68 22.21
N HIS A 199 23.44 23.40 21.77
CA HIS A 199 24.81 22.91 21.81
C HIS A 199 25.28 22.65 23.25
N ASN A 200 25.97 21.53 23.45
CA ASN A 200 26.60 21.17 24.71
C ASN A 200 28.11 21.05 24.53
N GLU A 201 28.85 22.06 25.00
CA GLU A 201 30.32 22.15 24.89
C GLU A 201 31.04 20.99 25.63
N GLU A 202 30.39 20.35 26.60
CA GLU A 202 30.96 19.21 27.33
C GLU A 202 30.97 17.91 26.51
N GLU A 203 30.10 17.78 25.49
CA GLU A 203 30.02 16.60 24.62
C GLU A 203 30.95 16.73 23.40
N ILE A 204 30.93 17.91 22.75
CA ILE A 204 31.76 18.22 21.59
C ILE A 204 31.98 19.73 21.53
N THR A 205 33.21 20.18 21.24
CA THR A 205 33.48 21.62 21.05
C THR A 205 32.80 22.15 19.79
N PHE A 206 32.33 23.39 19.79
CA PHE A 206 31.68 24.00 18.62
C PHE A 206 32.56 24.00 17.35
N ASP A 207 33.87 24.25 17.48
CA ASP A 207 34.82 24.19 16.34
C ASP A 207 34.90 22.81 15.69
N THR A 208 34.88 21.76 16.50
CA THR A 208 34.88 20.37 16.00
C THR A 208 33.57 20.05 15.29
N PHE A 209 32.45 20.59 15.77
CA PHE A 209 31.16 20.46 15.10
C PHE A 209 31.18 21.15 13.72
N LYS A 210 31.63 22.41 13.63
CA LYS A 210 31.80 23.16 12.37
C LYS A 210 32.64 22.37 11.34
N ALA A 211 33.79 21.86 11.77
CA ALA A 211 34.69 21.09 10.91
C ALA A 211 34.05 19.80 10.37
N ARG A 212 33.16 19.15 11.14
CA ARG A 212 32.43 17.96 10.67
C ARG A 212 31.39 18.32 9.62
N VAL A 213 30.65 19.41 9.82
CA VAL A 213 29.66 19.91 8.86
C VAL A 213 30.33 20.26 7.53
N GLU A 214 31.42 21.03 7.57
CA GLU A 214 32.18 21.39 6.37
C GLU A 214 32.72 20.16 5.64
N LYS A 215 33.20 19.15 6.38
CA LYS A 215 33.63 17.89 5.79
C LYS A 215 32.47 17.21 5.04
N SER A 216 31.29 17.10 5.64
CA SER A 216 30.12 16.50 4.99
C SER A 216 29.68 17.25 3.74
N ILE A 217 29.68 18.59 3.74
CA ILE A 217 29.35 19.40 2.56
C ILE A 217 30.32 19.11 1.40
N ASN A 218 31.61 19.03 1.69
CA ASN A 218 32.64 18.70 0.69
C ASN A 218 32.51 17.25 0.18
N ASP A 219 32.23 16.30 1.07
CA ASP A 219 32.07 14.88 0.71
C ASP A 219 30.89 14.66 -0.26
N TRP A 220 29.86 15.52 -0.23
CA TRP A 220 28.68 15.45 -1.10
C TRP A 220 28.76 16.29 -2.38
N ASP A 221 29.85 17.04 -2.57
CA ASP A 221 30.06 17.99 -3.68
C ASP A 221 28.96 19.07 -3.76
N ILE A 222 28.61 19.63 -2.60
CA ILE A 222 27.58 20.68 -2.49
C ILE A 222 28.25 22.05 -2.58
N HIS A 223 27.72 22.91 -3.44
CA HIS A 223 28.21 24.27 -3.63
C HIS A 223 27.31 25.25 -2.86
N LEU A 224 27.79 25.67 -1.68
CA LEU A 224 27.13 26.67 -0.85
C LEU A 224 27.67 28.06 -1.16
N THR A 225 26.79 29.05 -1.11
CA THR A 225 27.19 30.46 -1.13
C THR A 225 27.82 30.86 0.20
N ASP A 226 27.17 30.52 1.31
CA ASP A 226 27.64 30.77 2.68
C ASP A 226 27.01 29.79 3.68
N THR A 227 27.52 29.75 4.91
CA THR A 227 26.95 28.99 6.04
C THR A 227 26.85 29.85 7.29
N TYR A 228 25.68 29.86 7.95
CA TYR A 228 25.41 30.64 9.16
C TYR A 228 24.91 29.77 10.31
N TYR A 229 25.38 30.06 11.53
CA TYR A 229 24.98 29.39 12.77
C TYR A 229 24.13 30.35 13.61
N VAL A 230 22.84 30.06 13.81
CA VAL A 230 21.88 31.02 14.39
C VAL A 230 21.02 30.42 15.50
N SER A 231 20.53 31.26 16.39
CA SER A 231 19.47 30.90 17.37
C SER A 231 18.62 32.12 17.73
N LYS A 232 17.38 31.85 18.18
CA LYS A 232 16.51 32.84 18.84
C LYS A 232 17.04 33.22 20.22
N PHE A 233 17.66 32.27 20.92
CA PHE A 233 18.19 32.47 22.26
C PHE A 233 19.64 32.98 22.20
N ASP A 234 20.07 33.62 23.28
CA ASP A 234 21.41 34.18 23.37
C ASP A 234 22.47 33.06 23.39
N HIS A 235 23.45 33.13 22.48
CA HIS A 235 24.54 32.16 22.37
C HIS A 235 25.80 32.87 21.82
N PRO A 236 27.02 32.60 22.33
CA PRO A 236 28.24 33.32 21.94
C PRO A 236 28.57 33.24 20.44
N GLU A 237 28.19 32.13 19.82
CA GLU A 237 28.44 31.84 18.39
C GLU A 237 27.24 32.18 17.49
N ASN A 238 26.25 32.93 18.00
CA ASN A 238 25.06 33.27 17.24
C ASN A 238 25.36 34.32 16.17
N GLN A 239 25.12 33.98 14.90
CA GLN A 239 25.46 34.78 13.72
C GLN A 239 24.26 35.45 13.06
N ILE A 240 23.21 35.73 13.84
CA ILE A 240 21.97 36.29 13.31
C ILE A 240 22.18 37.68 12.67
N ASP A 241 23.11 38.47 13.22
CA ASP A 241 23.44 39.81 12.72
C ASP A 241 24.21 39.73 11.39
N GLU A 242 25.15 38.78 11.23
CA GLU A 242 25.82 38.57 9.94
C GLU A 242 24.85 38.12 8.85
N LEU A 243 23.96 37.17 9.16
CA LEU A 243 22.92 36.71 8.23
C LEU A 243 21.98 37.85 7.81
N SER A 244 21.59 38.70 8.76
CA SER A 244 20.79 39.91 8.50
C SER A 244 21.49 40.88 7.55
N ASN A 245 22.78 41.15 7.76
CA ASN A 245 23.56 42.05 6.89
C ASN A 245 23.73 41.49 5.47
N TYR A 246 23.92 40.17 5.36
CA TYR A 246 24.03 39.48 4.09
C TYR A 246 22.75 39.64 3.23
N LEU A 247 21.57 39.49 3.84
CA LEU A 247 20.30 39.71 3.14
C LEU A 247 20.16 41.15 2.60
N VAL A 248 20.62 42.15 3.36
CA VAL A 248 20.62 43.55 2.91
C VAL A 248 21.59 43.77 1.75
N GLU A 249 22.77 43.13 1.77
CA GLU A 249 23.72 43.21 0.65
C GLU A 249 23.15 42.59 -0.64
N MET A 250 22.49 41.43 -0.53
CA MET A 250 21.82 40.78 -1.65
C MET A 250 20.72 41.64 -2.26
N ASP A 251 19.91 42.27 -1.41
CA ASP A 251 18.83 43.15 -1.87
C ASP A 251 19.34 44.39 -2.61
N ASN A 252 20.55 44.86 -2.30
CA ASN A 252 21.18 45.97 -3.02
C ASN A 252 21.82 45.53 -4.35
N ASN A 253 22.05 44.22 -4.55
CA ASN A 253 22.73 43.64 -5.72
C ASN A 253 21.86 42.56 -6.39
N ARG A 254 20.59 42.88 -6.68
CA ARG A 254 19.62 41.94 -7.28
C ARG A 254 20.07 41.46 -8.66
N GLU A 255 19.78 40.19 -8.97
CA GLU A 255 19.95 39.65 -10.33
C GLU A 255 19.04 40.36 -11.34
N SER A 256 19.42 40.32 -12.62
CA SER A 256 18.62 40.95 -13.67
C SER A 256 17.34 40.15 -13.95
N VAL A 257 16.23 40.84 -14.24
CA VAL A 257 14.95 40.20 -14.57
C VAL A 257 15.06 39.36 -15.84
N GLU A 258 15.92 39.75 -16.79
CA GLU A 258 16.15 39.02 -18.04
C GLU A 258 16.78 37.64 -17.78
N ASP A 259 17.85 37.60 -16.97
CA ASP A 259 18.54 36.35 -16.63
C ASP A 259 17.64 35.40 -15.85
N TYR A 260 16.87 35.94 -14.89
CA TYR A 260 15.87 35.20 -14.12
C TYR A 260 14.80 34.58 -15.03
N VAL A 261 14.21 35.37 -15.94
CA VAL A 261 13.14 34.91 -16.84
C VAL A 261 13.66 33.89 -17.85
N HIS A 262 14.87 34.06 -18.37
CA HIS A 262 15.47 33.11 -19.30
C HIS A 262 15.60 31.71 -18.68
N ARG A 263 16.22 31.63 -17.50
CA ARG A 263 16.37 30.37 -16.75
C ARG A 263 15.01 29.76 -16.38
N THR A 264 14.05 30.59 -15.98
CA THR A 264 12.72 30.12 -15.56
C THR A 264 11.89 29.58 -16.73
N VAL A 265 11.97 30.21 -17.92
CA VAL A 265 11.26 29.75 -19.13
C VAL A 265 11.80 28.40 -19.62
N GLU A 266 13.12 28.22 -19.62
CA GLU A 266 13.75 26.94 -19.98
C GLU A 266 13.27 25.84 -19.04
N PHE A 267 13.35 26.08 -17.74
CA PHE A 267 12.89 25.16 -16.72
C PHE A 267 11.39 24.79 -16.87
N ILE A 268 10.49 25.78 -16.96
CA ILE A 268 9.04 25.54 -17.07
C ILE A 268 8.70 24.77 -18.34
N THR A 269 9.41 25.04 -19.44
CA THR A 269 9.22 24.31 -20.70
C THR A 269 9.56 22.82 -20.52
N ASP A 270 10.66 22.51 -19.85
CA ASP A 270 11.07 21.13 -19.61
C ASP A 270 10.11 20.40 -18.65
N ALA A 271 9.67 21.08 -17.59
CA ALA A 271 8.67 20.55 -16.65
C ALA A 271 7.32 20.27 -17.33
N GLN A 272 6.86 21.17 -18.21
CA GLN A 272 5.62 20.97 -18.96
C GLN A 272 5.69 19.80 -19.92
N LEU A 273 6.84 19.64 -20.59
CA LEU A 273 7.05 18.52 -21.51
C LEU A 273 7.04 17.17 -20.75
N ALA A 274 7.59 17.13 -19.54
CA ALA A 274 7.52 15.96 -18.67
C ALA A 274 6.08 15.68 -18.21
N TYR A 275 5.33 16.71 -17.80
CA TYR A 275 3.92 16.55 -17.39
C TYR A 275 3.03 16.00 -18.51
N ILE A 276 3.09 16.62 -19.71
CA ILE A 276 2.30 16.16 -20.86
C ILE A 276 2.64 14.71 -21.20
N GLN A 277 3.91 14.30 -21.02
CA GLN A 277 4.33 12.93 -21.26
C GLN A 277 3.76 11.95 -20.23
N ASN A 278 3.61 12.36 -18.96
CA ASN A 278 2.99 11.56 -17.91
C ASN A 278 1.46 11.47 -18.07
N GLU A 279 0.75 12.56 -18.35
CA GLU A 279 -0.71 12.51 -18.59
C GLU A 279 -1.07 11.64 -19.80
N ILE A 280 -0.28 11.73 -20.87
CA ILE A 280 -0.41 10.84 -22.01
C ILE A 280 -0.24 9.38 -21.57
N GLN A 281 0.67 9.10 -20.64
CA GLN A 281 0.94 7.76 -20.12
C GLN A 281 -0.17 7.26 -19.19
N ASP A 282 -0.74 8.11 -18.34
CA ASP A 282 -1.81 7.76 -17.39
C ASP A 282 -3.15 7.50 -18.10
N ILE A 283 -3.47 8.31 -19.12
CA ILE A 283 -4.65 8.07 -19.98
C ILE A 283 -4.49 6.73 -20.70
N LEU A 284 -3.28 6.46 -21.18
CA LEU A 284 -2.94 5.19 -21.82
C LEU A 284 -3.05 4.01 -20.84
N GLU A 285 -2.63 4.17 -19.58
CA GLU A 285 -2.73 3.13 -18.53
C GLU A 285 -4.17 2.90 -18.04
N THR A 286 -4.95 3.97 -17.89
CA THR A 286 -6.39 3.89 -17.52
C THR A 286 -7.19 3.17 -18.59
N LEU A 287 -6.80 3.35 -19.85
CA LEU A 287 -7.40 2.69 -21.00
C LEU A 287 -6.73 1.34 -21.33
N ASP A 288 -5.69 0.95 -20.57
CA ASP A 288 -4.81 -0.24 -20.73
C ASP A 288 -4.24 -0.44 -22.15
N ILE A 289 -3.69 0.65 -22.73
CA ILE A 289 -3.28 0.75 -24.13
C ILE A 289 -1.95 1.49 -24.28
N GLU A 290 -1.14 1.13 -25.27
CA GLU A 290 0.12 1.84 -25.54
C GLU A 290 -0.09 3.00 -26.54
N GLU A 291 0.80 4.02 -26.55
CA GLU A 291 0.65 5.23 -27.41
C GLU A 291 0.55 4.85 -28.90
N GLU A 292 1.27 3.79 -29.30
CA GLU A 292 1.26 3.23 -30.66
C GLU A 292 -0.03 2.44 -30.96
N GLY A 293 -0.68 1.86 -29.93
CA GLY A 293 -1.91 1.06 -29.98
C GLY A 293 -3.21 1.84 -29.73
N PHE A 294 -3.13 3.08 -29.25
CA PHE A 294 -4.29 3.94 -28.91
C PHE A 294 -5.36 3.98 -30.00
N LYS A 295 -4.91 4.08 -31.26
CA LYS A 295 -5.80 4.16 -32.42
C LYS A 295 -6.65 2.88 -32.63
N GLN A 296 -6.17 1.72 -32.18
CA GLN A 296 -6.90 0.45 -32.25
C GLN A 296 -7.82 0.24 -31.05
N ALA A 297 -7.44 0.69 -29.86
CA ALA A 297 -8.24 0.49 -28.65
C ALA A 297 -9.41 1.47 -28.49
N TYR A 298 -9.26 2.71 -28.97
CA TYR A 298 -10.38 3.65 -29.08
C TYR A 298 -11.54 3.10 -29.94
N ILE A 299 -11.20 2.24 -30.91
CA ILE A 299 -12.17 1.53 -31.75
C ILE A 299 -12.82 0.36 -31.00
N LYS A 300 -12.10 -0.32 -30.08
CA LYS A 300 -12.56 -1.46 -29.26
C LYS A 300 -13.47 -1.02 -28.09
N PHE A 301 -13.18 0.10 -27.44
CA PHE A 301 -14.06 0.69 -26.41
C PHE A 301 -15.47 1.02 -26.93
N GLN A 302 -15.56 1.52 -28.17
CA GLN A 302 -16.87 1.76 -28.83
C GLN A 302 -17.70 0.48 -29.02
N GLN A 303 -17.09 -0.71 -28.91
CA GLN A 303 -17.75 -2.02 -29.04
C GLN A 303 -18.17 -2.61 -27.68
N ASN A 304 -17.44 -2.34 -26.58
CA ASN A 304 -17.75 -2.87 -25.23
C ASN A 304 -19.01 -2.27 -24.58
N GLN A 305 -19.46 -1.09 -25.01
CA GLN A 305 -20.76 -0.53 -24.58
C GLN A 305 -21.95 -1.44 -24.93
N GLU A 306 -21.76 -2.39 -25.86
CA GLU A 306 -22.75 -3.40 -26.26
C GLU A 306 -22.84 -4.58 -25.25
N VAL A 307 -21.87 -4.75 -24.34
CA VAL A 307 -21.76 -5.91 -23.42
C VAL A 307 -22.69 -5.84 -22.20
N SER A 308 -23.05 -4.64 -21.72
CA SER A 308 -24.11 -4.50 -20.67
C SER A 308 -25.48 -5.00 -21.15
N GLU A 309 -25.66 -5.19 -22.46
CA GLU A 309 -26.86 -5.79 -23.05
C GLU A 309 -26.85 -7.34 -22.94
N GLU A 310 -25.70 -7.97 -22.63
CA GLU A 310 -25.45 -9.42 -22.65
C GLU A 310 -25.95 -10.17 -21.40
N ALA A 311 -26.09 -9.50 -20.25
CA ALA A 311 -26.71 -10.10 -19.06
C ALA A 311 -28.23 -10.35 -19.25
N GLN A 312 -28.89 -9.60 -20.13
CA GLN A 312 -30.29 -9.83 -20.52
C GLN A 312 -30.44 -11.00 -21.51
N LEU A 313 -29.35 -11.39 -22.18
CA LEU A 313 -29.29 -12.42 -23.21
C LEU A 313 -29.28 -13.84 -22.63
N LEU A 314 -28.70 -14.02 -21.44
CA LEU A 314 -28.57 -15.31 -20.74
C LEU A 314 -29.90 -15.94 -20.26
N ASN A 315 -31.00 -15.20 -20.28
CA ASN A 315 -32.33 -15.66 -19.87
C ASN A 315 -33.22 -16.10 -21.05
N ASP A 316 -32.69 -16.06 -22.28
CA ASP A 316 -33.40 -16.40 -23.52
C ASP A 316 -32.47 -17.22 -24.43
N ASP A 317 -32.60 -18.54 -24.38
CA ASP A 317 -31.79 -19.52 -25.11
C ASP A 317 -31.69 -19.20 -26.61
N ASP A 318 -32.78 -18.72 -27.22
CA ASP A 318 -32.82 -18.39 -28.65
C ASP A 318 -32.04 -17.11 -28.95
N LYS A 319 -32.10 -16.11 -28.06
CA LYS A 319 -31.28 -14.90 -28.19
C LYS A 319 -29.81 -15.19 -27.94
N LEU A 320 -29.48 -15.96 -26.90
CA LEU A 320 -28.09 -16.32 -26.58
C LEU A 320 -27.45 -17.11 -27.72
N LEU A 321 -28.17 -18.08 -28.30
CA LEU A 321 -27.68 -18.84 -29.45
C LEU A 321 -27.51 -17.95 -30.69
N ASN A 322 -28.40 -16.98 -30.91
CA ASN A 322 -28.27 -16.05 -32.03
C ASN A 322 -27.13 -15.04 -31.81
N TYR A 323 -26.91 -14.61 -30.58
CA TYR A 323 -25.79 -13.78 -30.17
C TYR A 323 -24.45 -14.50 -30.39
N LEU A 324 -24.29 -15.75 -29.94
CA LEU A 324 -23.07 -16.53 -30.18
C LEU A 324 -22.82 -16.74 -31.68
N LYS A 325 -23.89 -16.99 -32.47
CA LYS A 325 -23.78 -17.08 -33.93
C LYS A 325 -23.39 -15.74 -34.57
N GLN A 326 -23.86 -14.62 -34.01
CA GLN A 326 -23.56 -13.28 -34.50
C GLN A 326 -22.13 -12.90 -34.16
N LYS A 327 -21.66 -13.11 -32.92
CA LYS A 327 -20.25 -12.92 -32.51
C LYS A 327 -19.29 -13.75 -33.37
N ARG A 328 -19.60 -15.04 -33.60
CA ARG A 328 -18.83 -15.85 -34.56
C ARG A 328 -18.83 -15.23 -35.96
N LYS A 329 -19.98 -14.78 -36.44
CA LYS A 329 -20.08 -14.16 -37.77
C LYS A 329 -19.23 -12.88 -37.84
N ASP A 330 -19.24 -12.07 -36.79
CA ASP A 330 -18.46 -10.84 -36.70
C ASP A 330 -16.96 -11.13 -36.64
N ILE A 331 -16.52 -12.16 -35.92
CA ILE A 331 -15.13 -12.66 -35.95
C ILE A 331 -14.77 -13.08 -37.39
N LEU A 332 -15.59 -13.93 -38.01
CA LEU A 332 -15.34 -14.42 -39.37
C LEU A 332 -15.43 -13.34 -40.47
N GLU A 333 -16.09 -12.20 -40.22
CA GLU A 333 -16.22 -11.07 -41.15
C GLU A 333 -15.20 -9.94 -40.90
N ASN A 334 -14.78 -9.72 -39.66
CA ASN A 334 -13.88 -8.63 -39.26
C ASN A 334 -12.40 -9.04 -39.15
N GLU A 335 -12.10 -10.34 -39.06
CA GLU A 335 -10.72 -10.79 -38.94
C GLU A 335 -9.97 -10.80 -40.26
N TYR A 336 -8.84 -10.10 -40.28
CA TYR A 336 -7.96 -10.03 -41.43
C TYR A 336 -7.05 -11.26 -41.50
N ILE A 337 -7.64 -12.44 -41.68
CA ILE A 337 -6.93 -13.73 -41.83
C ILE A 337 -6.04 -13.69 -43.09
N MET A 338 -6.51 -13.03 -44.14
CA MET A 338 -5.78 -12.86 -45.40
C MET A 338 -4.80 -11.69 -45.35
N THR A 339 -3.83 -11.78 -44.43
CA THR A 339 -2.71 -10.86 -44.32
C THR A 339 -1.81 -10.87 -45.55
N HIS A 340 -0.91 -9.89 -45.66
CA HIS A 340 0.04 -9.84 -46.78
C HIS A 340 0.92 -11.10 -46.84
N ASP A 341 1.46 -11.53 -45.70
CA ASP A 341 2.21 -12.78 -45.54
C ASP A 341 1.39 -14.00 -45.96
N MET A 342 0.14 -14.12 -45.49
CA MET A 342 -0.75 -15.23 -45.86
C MET A 342 -1.03 -15.23 -47.37
N ARG A 343 -1.32 -14.07 -47.97
CA ARG A 343 -1.54 -13.92 -49.43
C ARG A 343 -0.30 -14.26 -50.24
N GLU A 344 0.89 -13.92 -49.75
CA GLU A 344 2.15 -14.25 -50.41
C GLU A 344 2.47 -15.75 -50.30
N SER A 345 2.14 -16.40 -49.18
CA SER A 345 2.24 -17.86 -49.05
C SER A 345 1.26 -18.58 -49.97
N LEU A 346 0.02 -18.10 -50.10
CA LEU A 346 -0.93 -18.61 -51.09
C LEU A 346 -0.45 -18.36 -52.53
N ARG A 347 0.07 -17.16 -52.83
CA ARG A 347 0.67 -16.85 -54.14
C ARG A 347 1.79 -17.81 -54.47
N SER A 348 2.72 -18.04 -53.54
CA SER A 348 3.84 -18.96 -53.70
C SER A 348 3.38 -20.39 -54.02
N TYR A 349 2.32 -20.86 -53.35
CA TYR A 349 1.67 -22.14 -53.64
C TYR A 349 1.03 -22.14 -55.04
N LEU A 350 0.23 -21.13 -55.39
CA LEU A 350 -0.43 -21.04 -56.70
C LEU A 350 0.56 -20.98 -57.85
N GLU A 351 1.65 -20.21 -57.72
CA GLU A 351 2.70 -20.11 -58.74
C GLU A 351 3.35 -21.46 -59.01
N SER A 352 3.53 -22.29 -57.98
CA SER A 352 4.06 -23.64 -58.11
C SER A 352 3.16 -24.57 -58.93
N LYS A 353 1.85 -24.27 -59.02
CA LYS A 353 0.85 -25.02 -59.79
C LYS A 353 0.70 -24.55 -61.23
N SER A 354 1.25 -23.39 -61.60
CA SER A 354 1.18 -22.87 -62.97
C SER A 354 1.91 -23.74 -64.01
N ASP A 355 1.44 -23.68 -65.26
CA ASP A 355 2.00 -24.44 -66.38
C ASP A 355 3.45 -24.04 -66.69
N ASP A 356 3.79 -22.76 -66.48
CA ASP A 356 5.12 -22.20 -66.74
C ASP A 356 6.15 -22.44 -65.61
N PHE A 357 5.72 -23.00 -64.47
CA PHE A 357 6.59 -23.26 -63.32
C PHE A 357 7.59 -24.39 -63.59
N LYS A 358 8.89 -24.07 -63.49
CA LYS A 358 10.03 -24.97 -63.71
C LYS A 358 10.93 -25.02 -62.48
N VAL A 359 11.17 -26.21 -61.95
CA VAL A 359 12.16 -26.45 -60.90
C VAL A 359 13.57 -26.64 -61.49
N GLY A 360 14.58 -26.06 -60.84
CA GLY A 360 15.98 -26.12 -61.27
C GLY A 360 16.59 -27.52 -61.15
N GLY A 361 17.54 -27.85 -62.05
CA GLY A 361 18.32 -29.11 -62.03
C GLY A 361 18.16 -29.98 -63.29
N LEU A 362 19.04 -30.98 -63.45
CA LEU A 362 19.13 -31.78 -64.70
C LEU A 362 18.36 -33.12 -64.66
N PHE A 363 17.91 -33.62 -63.50
CA PHE A 363 17.21 -34.91 -63.34
C PHE A 363 16.02 -34.85 -62.35
N ASN A 364 15.02 -35.73 -62.51
CA ASN A 364 13.82 -35.87 -61.66
C ASN A 364 12.93 -34.62 -61.50
N LYS A 365 12.78 -33.84 -62.57
CA LYS A 365 12.00 -32.58 -62.56
C LYS A 365 10.53 -32.73 -62.17
N LYS A 366 9.88 -33.85 -62.51
CA LYS A 366 8.46 -34.08 -62.18
C LYS A 366 8.27 -34.28 -60.67
N LYS A 367 9.03 -35.20 -60.08
CA LYS A 367 8.96 -35.49 -58.64
C LYS A 367 9.34 -34.28 -57.78
N LYS A 368 10.40 -33.56 -58.17
CA LYS A 368 10.81 -32.32 -57.48
C LYS A 368 9.75 -31.21 -57.58
N LYS A 369 9.01 -31.15 -58.69
CA LYS A 369 7.90 -30.21 -58.84
C LYS A 369 6.75 -30.56 -57.89
N GLU A 370 6.45 -31.85 -57.71
CA GLU A 370 5.42 -32.32 -56.77
C GLU A 370 5.83 -32.07 -55.30
N GLU A 371 7.07 -32.38 -54.93
CA GLU A 371 7.60 -32.15 -53.57
C GLU A 371 7.60 -30.65 -53.19
N GLU A 372 8.00 -29.78 -54.11
CA GLU A 372 7.97 -28.32 -53.90
C GLU A 372 6.54 -27.76 -53.79
N GLN A 373 5.59 -28.32 -54.53
CA GLN A 373 4.17 -27.94 -54.43
C GLN A 373 3.57 -28.32 -53.07
N GLU A 374 3.91 -29.50 -52.56
CA GLU A 374 3.45 -30.00 -51.25
C GLU A 374 4.04 -29.19 -50.09
N GLN A 375 5.33 -28.87 -50.14
CA GLN A 375 5.97 -28.02 -49.12
C GLN A 375 5.33 -26.64 -49.02
N ARG A 376 5.04 -26.00 -50.16
CA ARG A 376 4.39 -24.68 -50.19
C ARG A 376 2.95 -24.73 -49.71
N LEU A 377 2.23 -25.81 -49.98
CA LEU A 377 0.88 -26.03 -49.46
C LEU A 377 0.89 -26.20 -47.94
N ASN A 378 1.80 -27.01 -47.40
CA ASN A 378 1.90 -27.23 -45.96
C ASN A 378 2.27 -25.93 -45.23
N LYS A 379 3.23 -25.18 -45.76
CA LYS A 379 3.58 -23.87 -45.21
C LYS A 379 2.38 -22.92 -45.17
N ALA A 380 1.62 -22.83 -46.26
CA ALA A 380 0.40 -22.01 -46.28
C ALA A 380 -0.68 -22.54 -45.32
N THR A 381 -0.73 -23.86 -45.09
CA THR A 381 -1.69 -24.47 -44.14
C THR A 381 -1.29 -24.21 -42.69
N GLU A 382 0.00 -24.29 -42.35
CA GLU A 382 0.53 -23.97 -41.00
C GLU A 382 0.33 -22.49 -40.67
N GLU A 383 0.67 -21.59 -41.60
CA GLU A 383 0.42 -20.16 -41.41
C GLU A 383 -1.08 -19.88 -41.27
N LEU A 384 -1.96 -20.58 -42.00
CA LEU A 384 -3.40 -20.44 -41.83
C LEU A 384 -3.87 -21.00 -40.47
N GLN A 385 -3.30 -22.11 -40.00
CA GLN A 385 -3.60 -22.69 -38.68
C GLN A 385 -3.24 -21.72 -37.56
N ASP A 386 -2.06 -21.11 -37.59
CA ASP A 386 -1.64 -20.13 -36.58
C ASP A 386 -2.58 -18.92 -36.56
N LYS A 387 -3.03 -18.45 -37.73
CA LYS A 387 -4.05 -17.39 -37.81
C LYS A 387 -5.38 -17.87 -37.24
N VAL A 388 -5.80 -19.10 -37.52
CA VAL A 388 -7.05 -19.66 -36.97
C VAL A 388 -6.97 -19.79 -35.44
N ASP A 389 -5.84 -20.21 -34.88
CA ASP A 389 -5.68 -20.34 -33.43
C ASP A 389 -5.70 -18.99 -32.70
N GLN A 390 -5.01 -17.98 -33.26
CA GLN A 390 -4.89 -16.66 -32.64
C GLN A 390 -6.10 -15.76 -32.90
N GLN A 391 -6.62 -15.78 -34.12
CA GLN A 391 -7.65 -14.86 -34.58
C GLN A 391 -9.03 -15.51 -34.36
N ILE A 392 -9.25 -16.78 -34.73
CA ILE A 392 -10.60 -17.35 -34.64
C ILE A 392 -10.84 -18.05 -33.30
N ARG A 393 -9.96 -18.98 -32.90
CA ARG A 393 -10.18 -19.89 -31.78
C ARG A 393 -10.11 -19.18 -30.43
N GLN A 394 -9.09 -18.36 -30.22
CA GLN A 394 -8.90 -17.68 -28.93
C GLN A 394 -10.05 -16.71 -28.61
N PRO A 395 -10.46 -15.80 -29.51
CA PRO A 395 -11.62 -14.94 -29.30
C PRO A 395 -12.93 -15.71 -29.14
N LEU A 396 -13.17 -16.76 -29.95
CA LEU A 396 -14.35 -17.61 -29.77
C LEU A 396 -14.39 -18.30 -28.40
N ARG A 397 -13.23 -18.72 -27.87
CA ARG A 397 -13.15 -19.31 -26.52
C ARG A 397 -13.37 -18.26 -25.44
N GLU A 398 -12.79 -17.07 -25.58
CA GLU A 398 -12.96 -15.95 -24.64
C GLU A 398 -14.43 -15.52 -24.59
N ASP A 399 -15.07 -15.34 -25.73
CA ASP A 399 -16.50 -15.02 -25.88
C ASP A 399 -17.42 -16.10 -25.29
N MET A 400 -16.95 -17.34 -25.12
CA MET A 400 -17.72 -18.42 -24.48
C MET A 400 -17.32 -18.67 -23.02
N SER A 401 -16.18 -18.17 -22.57
CA SER A 401 -15.61 -18.48 -21.24
C SER A 401 -16.53 -18.04 -20.11
N PHE A 402 -17.27 -16.93 -20.30
CA PHE A 402 -18.22 -16.45 -19.31
C PHE A 402 -19.35 -17.46 -19.06
N LEU A 403 -19.71 -18.27 -20.06
CA LEU A 403 -20.74 -19.31 -19.93
C LEU A 403 -20.32 -20.40 -18.95
N THR A 404 -19.02 -20.65 -18.76
CA THR A 404 -18.53 -21.67 -17.82
C THR A 404 -18.91 -21.37 -16.36
N ARG A 405 -19.12 -20.09 -16.05
CA ARG A 405 -19.60 -19.61 -14.74
C ARG A 405 -21.07 -19.96 -14.49
N PHE A 406 -21.82 -20.25 -15.56
CA PHE A 406 -23.26 -20.51 -15.54
C PHE A 406 -23.62 -21.94 -15.96
N ILE A 407 -22.62 -22.74 -16.36
CA ILE A 407 -22.76 -24.14 -16.82
C ILE A 407 -22.25 -25.08 -15.74
N ASN A 408 -23.16 -25.89 -15.19
CA ASN A 408 -22.89 -26.84 -14.13
C ASN A 408 -22.58 -28.25 -14.67
N SER A 409 -21.68 -28.32 -15.66
CA SER A 409 -21.26 -29.57 -16.30
C SER A 409 -19.77 -29.50 -16.66
N SER A 410 -18.97 -30.37 -16.03
CA SER A 410 -17.53 -30.46 -16.27
C SER A 410 -17.20 -30.76 -17.74
N ASP A 411 -17.95 -31.66 -18.36
CA ASP A 411 -17.69 -32.12 -19.73
C ASP A 411 -17.97 -30.99 -20.75
N VAL A 412 -19.01 -30.20 -20.50
CA VAL A 412 -19.37 -29.05 -21.35
C VAL A 412 -18.39 -27.91 -21.17
N ASN A 413 -17.98 -27.63 -19.92
CA ASN A 413 -16.94 -26.64 -19.65
C ASN A 413 -15.60 -27.06 -20.28
N GLU A 414 -15.25 -28.34 -20.23
CA GLU A 414 -14.06 -28.87 -20.91
C GLU A 414 -14.15 -28.68 -22.44
N HIS A 415 -15.30 -28.96 -23.06
CA HIS A 415 -15.50 -28.72 -24.49
C HIS A 415 -15.45 -27.22 -24.88
N ILE A 416 -15.90 -26.32 -24.00
CA ILE A 416 -15.82 -24.87 -24.22
C ILE A 416 -14.38 -24.38 -24.11
N LEU A 417 -13.62 -24.89 -23.13
CA LEU A 417 -12.25 -24.47 -22.86
C LEU A 417 -11.24 -25.09 -23.84
N ASN A 418 -11.53 -26.30 -24.34
CA ASN A 418 -10.66 -27.08 -25.23
C ASN A 418 -11.18 -27.16 -26.68
N GLN A 419 -11.76 -26.08 -27.19
CA GLN A 419 -12.10 -25.98 -28.63
C GLN A 419 -10.85 -26.21 -29.49
N ASP A 420 -10.97 -27.01 -30.56
CA ASP A 420 -9.89 -27.31 -31.50
C ASP A 420 -10.38 -27.22 -32.95
N TYR A 421 -9.80 -26.31 -33.74
CA TYR A 421 -10.14 -26.09 -35.15
C TYR A 421 -8.95 -26.45 -36.03
N ARG A 422 -8.87 -27.73 -36.40
CA ARG A 422 -7.73 -28.24 -37.17
C ARG A 422 -7.90 -28.11 -38.67
N ILE A 423 -7.08 -27.25 -39.29
CA ILE A 423 -7.10 -26.96 -40.72
C ILE A 423 -6.38 -28.05 -41.53
N GLN A 424 -7.08 -28.62 -42.49
CA GLN A 424 -6.52 -29.64 -43.40
C GLN A 424 -6.02 -28.99 -44.71
N PRO A 425 -4.92 -29.47 -45.31
CA PRO A 425 -4.38 -28.93 -46.58
C PRO A 425 -5.40 -28.93 -47.73
N THR A 426 -6.38 -29.84 -47.70
CA THR A 426 -7.46 -29.92 -48.68
C THR A 426 -8.36 -28.69 -48.70
N LEU A 427 -8.46 -27.95 -47.59
CA LEU A 427 -9.21 -26.69 -47.51
C LEU A 427 -8.70 -25.66 -48.54
N ILE A 428 -7.39 -25.68 -48.82
CA ILE A 428 -6.73 -24.81 -49.79
C ILE A 428 -6.64 -25.51 -51.16
N SER A 429 -6.21 -26.77 -51.21
CA SER A 429 -5.91 -27.41 -52.50
C SER A 429 -7.12 -27.62 -53.40
N ASP A 430 -8.30 -27.89 -52.82
CA ASP A 430 -9.51 -28.23 -53.57
C ASP A 430 -10.14 -27.04 -54.30
N LEU A 431 -9.73 -25.82 -53.93
CA LEU A 431 -10.19 -24.57 -54.53
C LEU A 431 -9.44 -24.22 -55.82
N TYR A 432 -8.32 -24.90 -56.12
CA TYR A 432 -7.45 -24.55 -57.24
C TYR A 432 -8.11 -24.87 -58.59
N GLN A 433 -8.00 -23.92 -59.53
CA GLN A 433 -8.43 -24.09 -60.91
C GLN A 433 -7.22 -23.94 -61.84
N PRO A 434 -7.02 -24.83 -62.84
CA PRO A 434 -5.86 -24.76 -63.73
C PRO A 434 -5.72 -23.41 -64.44
N GLN A 435 -4.55 -22.79 -64.32
CA GLN A 435 -4.22 -21.50 -64.96
C GLN A 435 -2.85 -21.57 -65.65
N THR A 436 -2.75 -20.95 -66.83
CA THR A 436 -1.48 -20.87 -67.59
C THR A 436 -0.45 -20.01 -66.88
N SER A 437 -0.87 -18.88 -66.27
CA SER A 437 -0.05 -18.05 -65.40
C SER A 437 -0.87 -17.49 -64.23
N ILE A 438 -0.22 -17.23 -63.09
CA ILE A 438 -0.89 -16.70 -61.90
C ILE A 438 -0.87 -15.17 -61.95
N SER A 439 -2.04 -14.59 -62.20
CA SER A 439 -2.21 -13.14 -62.13
C SER A 439 -2.52 -12.68 -60.70
N ASN A 440 -2.20 -11.42 -60.38
CA ASN A 440 -2.56 -10.82 -59.10
C ASN A 440 -4.07 -10.88 -58.83
N THR A 441 -4.89 -10.70 -59.88
CA THR A 441 -6.34 -10.81 -59.78
C THR A 441 -6.79 -12.22 -59.37
N TYR A 442 -6.14 -13.27 -59.91
CA TYR A 442 -6.47 -14.65 -59.55
C TYR A 442 -6.11 -14.99 -58.09
N VAL A 443 -4.96 -14.49 -57.59
CA VAL A 443 -4.56 -14.69 -56.19
C VAL A 443 -5.58 -14.06 -55.23
N LEU A 444 -6.07 -12.84 -55.55
CA LEU A 444 -7.10 -12.19 -54.74
C LEU A 444 -8.40 -13.00 -54.73
N THR A 445 -8.90 -13.42 -55.90
CA THR A 445 -10.12 -14.24 -55.98
C THR A 445 -9.96 -15.58 -55.27
N PHE A 446 -8.80 -16.23 -55.37
CA PHE A 446 -8.53 -17.49 -54.68
C PHE A 446 -8.45 -17.30 -53.15
N SER A 447 -7.85 -16.20 -52.69
CA SER A 447 -7.82 -15.84 -51.27
C SER A 447 -9.23 -15.66 -50.73
N ASP A 448 -10.11 -14.99 -51.46
CA ASP A 448 -11.52 -14.82 -51.07
C ASP A 448 -12.27 -16.17 -50.99
N GLU A 449 -11.98 -17.11 -51.89
CA GLU A 449 -12.57 -18.46 -51.85
C GLU A 449 -12.05 -19.30 -50.67
N VAL A 450 -10.77 -19.16 -50.29
CA VAL A 450 -10.21 -19.81 -49.10
C VAL A 450 -10.87 -19.29 -47.82
N VAL A 451 -11.09 -17.97 -47.71
CA VAL A 451 -11.82 -17.38 -46.58
C VAL A 451 -13.25 -17.93 -46.51
N LYS A 452 -13.96 -18.00 -47.64
CA LYS A 452 -15.32 -18.58 -47.65
C LYS A 452 -15.35 -20.05 -47.21
N ALA A 453 -14.37 -20.84 -47.65
CA ALA A 453 -14.27 -22.25 -47.26
C ALA A 453 -13.95 -22.41 -45.77
N LEU A 454 -13.05 -21.57 -45.24
CA LEU A 454 -12.71 -21.52 -43.82
C LEU A 454 -13.90 -21.11 -42.96
N ASN A 455 -14.60 -20.02 -43.32
CA ASN A 455 -15.77 -19.55 -42.58
C ASN A 455 -16.84 -20.65 -42.46
N LYS A 456 -17.10 -21.36 -43.56
CA LYS A 456 -18.03 -22.50 -43.58
C LYS A 456 -17.56 -23.68 -42.71
N PHE A 457 -16.26 -23.94 -42.65
CA PHE A 457 -15.69 -24.98 -41.79
C PHE A 457 -15.90 -24.64 -40.31
N ILE A 458 -15.51 -23.43 -39.89
CA ILE A 458 -15.66 -22.96 -38.50
C ILE A 458 -17.13 -22.93 -38.08
N GLU A 459 -18.06 -22.55 -38.96
CA GLU A 459 -19.50 -22.62 -38.68
C GLU A 459 -19.97 -24.05 -38.37
N ASN A 460 -19.49 -25.06 -39.08
CA ASN A 460 -19.92 -26.45 -38.86
C ASN A 460 -19.38 -27.01 -37.53
N GLU A 461 -18.15 -26.67 -37.16
CA GLU A 461 -17.51 -27.17 -35.93
C GLU A 461 -17.98 -26.44 -34.66
N SER A 462 -18.27 -25.13 -34.73
CA SER A 462 -18.70 -24.33 -33.57
C SER A 462 -20.17 -24.50 -33.19
N ASN A 463 -21.06 -24.72 -34.18
CA ASN A 463 -22.51 -24.80 -33.95
C ASN A 463 -22.95 -25.88 -32.94
N PRO A 464 -22.36 -27.10 -32.90
CA PRO A 464 -22.65 -28.10 -31.88
C PRO A 464 -22.31 -27.61 -30.46
N ILE A 465 -21.12 -27.02 -30.28
CA ILE A 465 -20.62 -26.54 -28.99
C ILE A 465 -21.48 -25.39 -28.47
N PHE A 466 -21.89 -24.45 -29.34
CA PHE A 466 -22.78 -23.35 -28.97
C PHE A 466 -24.14 -23.85 -28.47
N LYS A 467 -24.72 -24.85 -29.12
CA LYS A 467 -26.00 -25.44 -28.70
C LYS A 467 -25.87 -26.16 -27.36
N GLU A 468 -24.76 -26.86 -27.16
CA GLU A 468 -24.47 -27.55 -25.91
C GLU A 468 -24.29 -26.56 -24.75
N ALA A 469 -23.52 -25.49 -24.95
CA ALA A 469 -23.30 -24.44 -23.96
C ALA A 469 -24.60 -23.71 -23.57
N VAL A 470 -25.41 -23.31 -24.57
CA VAL A 470 -26.70 -22.62 -24.33
C VAL A 470 -27.67 -23.46 -23.51
N ASN A 471 -27.77 -24.77 -23.78
CA ASN A 471 -28.69 -25.66 -23.05
C ASN A 471 -28.33 -25.83 -21.56
N HIS A 472 -27.11 -25.48 -21.16
CA HIS A 472 -26.61 -25.66 -19.82
C HIS A 472 -26.34 -24.35 -19.07
N ALA A 473 -26.41 -23.20 -19.74
CA ALA A 473 -26.15 -21.88 -19.16
C ALA A 473 -27.44 -21.30 -18.57
N HIS A 474 -27.55 -21.26 -17.24
CA HIS A 474 -28.64 -20.55 -16.55
C HIS A 474 -28.07 -19.66 -15.46
N ALA A 475 -28.40 -18.36 -15.52
CA ALA A 475 -27.97 -17.38 -14.52
C ALA A 475 -29.08 -17.11 -13.50
N SER A 476 -28.82 -17.37 -12.23
CA SER A 476 -29.54 -16.76 -11.12
C SER A 476 -28.85 -15.44 -10.77
N GLU A 477 -29.54 -14.34 -11.09
CA GLU A 477 -29.42 -12.93 -10.66
C GLU A 477 -28.05 -12.39 -10.23
N LEU A 478 -27.52 -11.39 -10.97
CA LEU A 478 -27.14 -10.05 -10.44
C LEU A 478 -26.61 -9.08 -11.51
N THR A 479 -26.48 -7.82 -11.11
CA THR A 479 -26.70 -6.54 -11.82
C THR A 479 -25.43 -5.76 -12.24
N THR A 480 -25.65 -4.78 -13.12
CA THR A 480 -24.75 -3.87 -13.86
C THR A 480 -24.16 -2.67 -13.09
N ASP A 481 -22.91 -2.29 -13.39
CA ASP A 481 -22.41 -0.90 -13.44
C ASP A 481 -21.18 -0.85 -14.40
N ASP A 482 -21.08 0.19 -15.27
CA ASP A 482 -19.82 0.80 -15.81
C ASP A 482 -20.10 1.81 -16.94
N ASN A 483 -19.73 3.09 -16.72
CA ASN A 483 -19.93 4.21 -17.66
C ASN A 483 -18.74 5.19 -17.69
N GLU A 484 -17.55 4.79 -17.23
CA GLU A 484 -16.42 5.69 -16.93
C GLU A 484 -15.38 5.83 -18.08
N ASP A 485 -15.13 4.80 -18.90
CA ASP A 485 -14.00 4.77 -19.86
C ASP A 485 -14.05 5.75 -21.05
N LYS A 486 -15.20 6.37 -21.35
CA LYS A 486 -15.35 7.22 -22.55
C LYS A 486 -14.49 8.48 -22.51
N GLN A 487 -14.37 9.07 -21.33
CA GLN A 487 -13.79 10.39 -21.15
C GLN A 487 -12.26 10.38 -21.35
N GLU A 488 -11.62 9.25 -21.09
CA GLU A 488 -10.17 9.13 -21.14
C GLU A 488 -9.62 9.16 -22.58
N TYR A 489 -10.33 8.56 -23.54
CA TYR A 489 -9.86 8.55 -24.94
C TYR A 489 -9.81 9.94 -25.57
N GLU A 490 -10.72 10.86 -25.23
CA GLU A 490 -10.75 12.20 -25.82
C GLU A 490 -9.57 13.06 -25.33
N LYS A 491 -9.17 12.92 -24.06
CA LYS A 491 -8.06 13.67 -23.45
C LYS A 491 -6.71 13.40 -24.13
N PHE A 492 -6.43 12.15 -24.51
CA PHE A 492 -5.15 11.75 -25.10
C PHE A 492 -4.74 12.55 -26.35
N ILE A 493 -5.71 12.83 -27.24
CA ILE A 493 -5.45 13.51 -28.51
C ILE A 493 -5.05 14.97 -28.28
N GLU A 494 -5.62 15.61 -27.26
CA GLU A 494 -5.36 17.01 -26.94
C GLU A 494 -3.92 17.21 -26.45
N PHE A 495 -3.46 16.36 -25.54
CA PHE A 495 -2.10 16.40 -24.99
C PHE A 495 -1.00 16.20 -26.05
N LYS A 496 -1.21 15.31 -27.02
CA LYS A 496 -0.23 15.05 -28.09
C LYS A 496 0.07 16.28 -28.95
N ASN A 497 -0.96 17.05 -29.31
CA ASN A 497 -0.81 18.27 -30.10
C ASN A 497 -0.06 19.37 -29.33
N LEU A 498 -0.27 19.41 -28.01
CA LEU A 498 0.36 20.39 -27.16
C LEU A 498 1.87 20.18 -26.99
N ARG A 499 2.31 18.91 -26.85
CA ARG A 499 3.73 18.51 -26.84
C ARG A 499 4.50 19.05 -28.05
N GLU A 500 3.89 18.98 -29.24
CA GLU A 500 4.49 19.46 -30.49
C GLU A 500 4.64 20.98 -30.54
N SER A 501 3.67 21.72 -29.99
CA SER A 501 3.71 23.19 -29.94
C SER A 501 4.84 23.74 -29.06
N LEU A 502 5.07 23.12 -27.90
CA LEU A 502 6.11 23.52 -26.94
C LEU A 502 7.53 23.22 -27.47
N THR A 503 7.74 22.02 -28.00
CA THR A 503 9.06 21.59 -28.54
C THR A 503 9.51 22.42 -29.75
N THR A 504 8.58 22.86 -30.58
CA THR A 504 8.86 23.69 -31.78
C THR A 504 8.89 25.19 -31.48
N LYS A 505 8.55 25.61 -30.26
CA LYS A 505 8.34 27.02 -29.85
C LYS A 505 7.36 27.77 -30.77
N ASN A 506 6.45 27.04 -31.43
CA ASN A 506 5.49 27.62 -32.37
C ASN A 506 4.58 28.64 -31.69
N TYR A 507 4.29 28.45 -30.40
CA TYR A 507 3.46 29.35 -29.59
C TYR A 507 4.01 30.79 -29.46
N GLN A 508 5.31 31.00 -29.67
CA GLN A 508 5.91 32.34 -29.58
C GLN A 508 5.50 33.27 -30.74
N HIS A 509 4.94 32.70 -31.83
CA HIS A 509 4.50 33.42 -33.01
C HIS A 509 3.05 33.93 -32.91
N TYR A 510 2.33 33.64 -31.82
CA TYR A 510 1.00 34.19 -31.58
C TYR A 510 1.08 35.70 -31.30
N TYR A 511 0.16 36.47 -31.87
CA TYR A 511 0.04 37.90 -31.60
C TYR A 511 -0.88 38.11 -30.39
N ILE A 512 -0.36 38.73 -29.33
CA ILE A 512 -1.09 39.03 -28.10
C ILE A 512 -0.88 40.52 -27.77
N HIS A 513 -1.95 41.21 -27.38
CA HIS A 513 -1.88 42.59 -26.88
C HIS A 513 -1.74 42.58 -25.35
N LEU A 514 -0.59 42.98 -24.81
CA LEU A 514 -0.40 43.22 -23.37
C LEU A 514 -0.71 44.68 -23.01
N ASP A 515 -1.96 44.98 -22.66
CA ASP A 515 -2.40 46.25 -22.04
C ASP A 515 -3.27 45.99 -20.77
N ASP A 516 -3.16 44.80 -20.17
CA ASP A 516 -4.04 44.33 -19.10
C ASP A 516 -3.43 44.47 -17.68
N SER A 517 -4.29 44.65 -16.66
CA SER A 517 -3.90 44.70 -15.25
C SER A 517 -3.36 43.35 -14.75
N LEU A 518 -2.56 43.34 -13.67
CA LEU A 518 -1.99 42.11 -13.09
C LEU A 518 -3.06 41.01 -12.91
N ASP A 519 -4.19 41.32 -12.27
CA ASP A 519 -5.29 40.36 -12.05
C ASP A 519 -5.80 39.75 -13.36
N LYS A 520 -5.83 40.50 -14.47
CA LYS A 520 -6.22 39.97 -15.78
C LYS A 520 -5.13 39.11 -16.43
N LEU A 521 -3.85 39.46 -16.23
CA LEU A 521 -2.72 38.68 -16.73
C LEU A 521 -2.67 37.30 -16.06
N ILE A 522 -2.98 37.24 -14.76
CA ILE A 522 -2.95 35.98 -14.00
C ILE A 522 -4.32 35.29 -13.87
N GLY A 523 -5.42 35.90 -14.31
CA GLY A 523 -6.78 35.32 -14.28
C GLY A 523 -7.47 35.39 -12.92
N ARG A 524 -6.97 36.24 -12.01
CA ARG A 524 -7.35 36.27 -10.60
C ARG A 524 -8.57 37.15 -10.33
N THR A 525 -9.44 36.72 -9.42
CA THR A 525 -10.63 37.48 -9.00
C THR A 525 -10.73 37.65 -7.49
N GLU A 526 -11.18 38.82 -7.03
CA GLU A 526 -11.38 39.10 -5.61
C GLU A 526 -12.69 38.46 -5.13
N ALA A 527 -12.60 37.59 -4.12
CA ALA A 527 -13.73 36.90 -3.50
C ALA A 527 -14.19 37.63 -2.23
N ASN A 528 -15.50 37.87 -2.13
CA ASN A 528 -16.13 38.38 -0.91
C ASN A 528 -16.35 37.21 0.05
N PHE A 529 -15.38 36.96 0.92
CA PHE A 529 -15.48 35.96 1.99
C PHE A 529 -16.00 36.64 3.26
N GLU A 530 -17.24 36.33 3.66
CA GLU A 530 -17.76 36.70 4.98
C GLU A 530 -17.55 35.52 5.93
N LEU A 531 -16.67 35.72 6.91
CA LEU A 531 -16.44 34.76 7.99
C LEU A 531 -17.77 34.46 8.69
N LYS A 532 -18.19 33.19 8.69
CA LYS A 532 -19.30 32.76 9.53
C LYS A 532 -18.83 32.84 10.98
N GLU A 533 -19.49 33.66 11.79
CA GLU A 533 -19.41 33.56 13.24
C GLU A 533 -19.98 32.21 13.67
N GLU A 534 -19.12 31.20 13.83
CA GLU A 534 -19.50 30.01 14.57
C GLU A 534 -19.18 30.20 16.05
N ASN A 535 -20.25 30.17 16.85
CA ASN A 535 -20.17 29.85 18.26
C ASN A 535 -19.52 28.46 18.38
N SER A 536 -18.29 28.42 18.85
CA SER A 536 -17.42 27.26 19.09
C SER A 536 -17.96 26.21 20.08
N THR A 537 -19.28 26.14 20.27
CA THR A 537 -19.94 25.27 21.26
C THR A 537 -20.82 24.19 20.64
N ALA A 538 -21.07 24.20 19.33
CA ALA A 538 -22.04 23.28 18.71
C ALA A 538 -21.45 21.93 18.24
N TYR A 539 -20.17 21.89 17.84
CA TYR A 539 -19.52 20.65 17.39
C TYR A 539 -19.15 19.76 18.60
N HIS A 540 -18.55 20.34 19.65
CA HIS A 540 -18.26 19.64 20.92
C HIS A 540 -19.52 19.08 21.61
N GLN A 541 -20.66 19.80 21.60
CA GLN A 541 -21.88 19.32 22.26
C GLN A 541 -22.63 18.21 21.51
N LYS A 542 -22.35 17.99 20.22
CA LYS A 542 -23.03 16.95 19.43
C LYS A 542 -22.26 15.62 19.42
N HIS A 543 -20.95 15.67 19.65
CA HIS A 543 -20.08 14.48 19.66
C HIS A 543 -19.74 13.98 21.07
N GLU A 544 -19.65 14.83 22.10
CA GLU A 544 -19.64 14.35 23.51
C GLU A 544 -20.94 13.60 23.86
N LYS A 545 -22.05 13.90 23.17
CA LYS A 545 -23.33 13.19 23.35
C LYS A 545 -23.47 11.90 22.55
N ARG A 546 -22.56 11.62 21.62
CA ARG A 546 -22.56 10.34 20.87
C ARG A 546 -21.62 9.31 21.50
N GLU A 547 -20.58 9.74 22.20
CA GLU A 547 -19.73 8.88 23.03
C GLU A 547 -20.28 8.66 24.44
N GLN A 548 -21.25 9.48 24.86
CA GLN A 548 -22.23 9.12 25.90
C GLN A 548 -23.54 8.60 25.29
N GLY A 549 -23.47 7.94 24.14
CA GLY A 549 -24.43 6.89 23.86
C GLY A 549 -24.20 5.86 24.96
N GLU A 550 -25.08 5.84 25.96
CA GLU A 550 -25.23 4.72 26.87
C GLU A 550 -25.00 3.48 26.02
N ALA A 551 -23.85 2.80 26.22
CA ALA A 551 -23.88 1.36 26.13
C ALA A 551 -25.03 1.04 27.06
N GLU A 552 -26.21 0.84 26.47
CA GLU A 552 -27.31 0.22 27.16
C GLU A 552 -26.60 -0.94 27.82
N THR A 553 -26.55 -0.89 29.15
CA THR A 553 -26.22 -2.05 29.96
C THR A 553 -27.27 -3.06 29.56
N ALA A 554 -27.04 -3.75 28.43
CA ALA A 554 -27.63 -5.01 28.10
C ALA A 554 -27.35 -5.79 29.37
N ASN A 555 -28.43 -6.07 30.11
CA ASN A 555 -28.36 -6.73 31.41
C ASN A 555 -27.27 -7.78 31.31
N GLN A 556 -26.15 -7.57 32.01
CA GLN A 556 -25.01 -8.48 31.92
C GLN A 556 -25.53 -9.79 32.51
N VAL A 557 -25.95 -10.68 31.62
CA VAL A 557 -26.56 -11.95 32.00
C VAL A 557 -25.51 -12.66 32.83
N ASP A 558 -25.85 -13.00 34.06
CA ASP A 558 -24.96 -13.78 34.91
C ASP A 558 -24.91 -15.21 34.34
N ILE A 559 -23.95 -15.44 33.43
CA ILE A 559 -23.76 -16.71 32.71
C ILE A 559 -23.52 -17.84 33.71
N GLN A 560 -22.82 -17.57 34.81
CA GLN A 560 -22.58 -18.54 35.88
C GLN A 560 -23.90 -18.98 36.52
N ASN A 561 -24.75 -18.02 36.92
CA ASN A 561 -26.06 -18.29 37.50
C ASN A 561 -27.02 -18.96 36.49
N ALA A 562 -26.98 -18.53 35.22
CA ALA A 562 -27.75 -19.16 34.15
C ALA A 562 -27.35 -20.63 33.95
N LEU A 563 -26.05 -20.93 34.04
CA LEU A 563 -25.55 -22.30 33.96
C LEU A 563 -25.95 -23.15 35.17
N GLU A 564 -25.87 -22.58 36.39
CA GLU A 564 -26.32 -23.23 37.64
C GLU A 564 -27.82 -23.58 37.58
N ILE A 565 -28.66 -22.74 36.96
CA ILE A 565 -30.09 -23.00 36.78
C ILE A 565 -30.33 -24.26 35.94
N VAL A 566 -29.54 -24.48 34.88
CA VAL A 566 -29.72 -25.60 33.94
C VAL A 566 -28.88 -26.84 34.27
N GLU A 567 -27.99 -26.77 35.26
CA GLU A 567 -27.02 -27.83 35.56
C GLU A 567 -27.68 -29.16 35.95
N ASP A 568 -28.84 -29.13 36.61
CA ASP A 568 -29.59 -30.32 37.03
C ASP A 568 -30.59 -30.85 35.99
N VAL A 569 -30.73 -30.18 34.84
CA VAL A 569 -31.61 -30.60 33.74
C VAL A 569 -30.85 -31.66 32.92
N PRO A 570 -31.37 -32.88 32.73
CA PRO A 570 -30.66 -33.94 32.01
C PRO A 570 -30.82 -33.80 30.48
N LEU A 571 -30.59 -32.60 29.94
CA LEU A 571 -30.60 -32.27 28.51
C LEU A 571 -29.49 -31.26 28.22
N PHE A 572 -28.89 -31.32 27.03
CA PHE A 572 -27.84 -30.40 26.56
C PHE A 572 -26.57 -30.41 27.43
N ASP A 573 -26.22 -31.56 28.02
CA ASP A 573 -25.04 -31.68 28.91
C ASP A 573 -23.73 -31.24 28.24
N ARG A 574 -23.59 -31.47 26.93
CA ARG A 574 -22.41 -31.04 26.18
C ARG A 574 -22.38 -29.52 25.99
N THR A 575 -23.48 -28.89 25.58
CA THR A 575 -23.58 -27.43 25.46
C THR A 575 -23.26 -26.75 26.80
N LYS A 576 -23.74 -27.31 27.92
CA LYS A 576 -23.37 -26.86 29.27
C LYS A 576 -21.87 -26.97 29.54
N LYS A 577 -21.23 -28.05 29.11
CA LYS A 577 -19.77 -28.24 29.23
C LYS A 577 -19.00 -27.24 28.36
N ASP A 578 -19.42 -27.03 27.12
CA ASP A 578 -18.76 -26.10 26.19
C ASP A 578 -18.83 -24.65 26.71
N ILE A 579 -19.94 -24.24 27.32
CA ILE A 579 -20.05 -22.95 28.02
C ILE A 579 -19.08 -22.91 29.21
N LYS A 580 -18.96 -23.97 30.04
CA LYS A 580 -17.98 -24.02 31.14
C LYS A 580 -16.53 -23.89 30.66
N ASP A 581 -16.19 -24.60 29.59
CA ASP A 581 -14.85 -24.60 29.02
C ASP A 581 -14.52 -23.22 28.39
N THR A 582 -15.50 -22.58 27.75
CA THR A 582 -15.39 -21.21 27.23
C THR A 582 -15.24 -20.19 28.36
N MET A 583 -16.02 -20.31 29.45
CA MET A 583 -15.87 -19.50 30.65
C MET A 583 -14.49 -19.68 31.30
N HIS A 584 -13.96 -20.91 31.35
CA HIS A 584 -12.63 -21.16 31.87
C HIS A 584 -11.55 -20.49 31.00
N ARG A 585 -11.67 -20.56 29.67
CA ARG A 585 -10.78 -19.85 28.73
C ARG A 585 -10.84 -18.34 28.90
N LEU A 586 -12.04 -17.77 29.00
CA LEU A 586 -12.28 -16.34 29.21
C LEU A 586 -11.64 -15.83 30.52
N ASN A 587 -11.63 -16.64 31.57
CA ASN A 587 -10.99 -16.31 32.85
C ASN A 587 -9.45 -16.33 32.82
N HIS A 588 -8.82 -16.90 31.78
CA HIS A 588 -7.37 -17.08 31.68
C HIS A 588 -6.70 -16.30 30.53
N GLN A 589 -7.46 -15.52 29.74
CA GLN A 589 -6.89 -14.78 28.60
C GLN A 589 -5.88 -13.71 29.05
N ILE A 590 -4.71 -13.73 28.41
CA ILE A 590 -3.67 -12.71 28.53
C ILE A 590 -3.86 -11.74 27.37
N THR A 591 -4.02 -10.45 27.65
CA THR A 591 -4.13 -9.40 26.64
C THR A 591 -2.74 -8.96 26.17
N LYS A 592 -2.42 -9.14 24.89
CA LYS A 592 -1.18 -8.66 24.28
C LYS A 592 -1.36 -7.24 23.74
N ILE A 593 -0.47 -6.33 24.14
CA ILE A 593 -0.52 -4.90 23.83
C ILE A 593 0.75 -4.54 23.06
N GLY A 594 0.63 -4.22 21.78
CA GLY A 594 1.74 -3.76 20.95
C GLY A 594 1.86 -2.24 20.97
N VAL A 595 3.05 -1.71 21.27
CA VAL A 595 3.33 -0.26 21.27
C VAL A 595 4.14 0.12 20.04
N PHE A 596 3.55 0.92 19.16
CA PHE A 596 4.10 1.30 17.85
C PHE A 596 4.27 2.81 17.71
N GLY A 597 5.01 3.23 16.69
CA GLY A 597 5.28 4.64 16.38
C GLY A 597 6.65 4.82 15.74
N THR A 598 6.83 5.97 15.09
CA THR A 598 8.10 6.35 14.45
C THR A 598 9.28 6.37 15.42
N PHE A 599 10.49 6.37 14.85
CA PHE A 599 11.71 6.48 15.64
C PHE A 599 11.69 7.76 16.49
N SER A 600 12.15 7.68 17.75
CA SER A 600 12.12 8.80 18.71
C SER A 600 10.74 9.35 19.11
N ALA A 601 9.62 8.70 18.76
CA ALA A 601 8.28 9.09 19.23
C ALA A 601 8.06 8.93 20.77
N GLY A 602 8.99 8.27 21.46
CA GLY A 602 8.98 8.10 22.91
C GLY A 602 8.23 6.87 23.41
N LYS A 603 8.18 5.78 22.63
CA LYS A 603 7.56 4.48 22.99
C LYS A 603 8.05 3.91 24.32
N SER A 604 9.36 3.66 24.46
CA SER A 604 9.93 3.12 25.71
C SER A 604 9.74 4.07 26.89
N SER A 605 9.75 5.38 26.65
CA SER A 605 9.44 6.39 27.68
C SER A 605 7.97 6.33 28.13
N LEU A 606 7.04 6.10 27.19
CA LEU A 606 5.63 5.91 27.48
C LEU A 606 5.39 4.65 28.30
N ILE A 607 6.00 3.52 27.92
CA ILE A 607 5.90 2.26 28.66
C ILE A 607 6.44 2.45 30.10
N ASN A 608 7.59 3.09 30.25
CA ASN A 608 8.14 3.41 31.57
C ASN A 608 7.16 4.25 32.42
N ALA A 609 6.54 5.27 31.83
CA ALA A 609 5.53 6.08 32.51
C ALA A 609 4.28 5.27 32.88
N LEU A 610 3.78 4.41 31.98
CA LEU A 610 2.66 3.49 32.21
C LEU A 610 2.94 2.49 33.34
N LEU A 611 4.19 2.07 33.51
CA LEU A 611 4.61 1.15 34.59
C LEU A 611 5.03 1.89 35.87
N GLY A 612 5.16 3.22 35.83
CA GLY A 612 5.56 4.03 36.98
C GLY A 612 7.03 3.87 37.39
N GLY A 613 7.91 3.47 36.48
CA GLY A 613 9.33 3.24 36.76
C GLY A 613 10.20 3.18 35.50
N GLN A 614 11.51 3.32 35.67
CA GLN A 614 12.49 3.23 34.58
C GLN A 614 12.95 1.78 34.38
N TYR A 615 12.24 1.04 33.51
CA TYR A 615 12.54 -0.36 33.19
C TYR A 615 13.25 -0.50 31.84
N LEU A 616 12.81 0.23 30.83
CA LEU A 616 13.39 0.27 29.48
C LEU A 616 14.36 1.44 29.31
N VAL A 617 15.35 1.31 28.42
CA VAL A 617 16.32 2.38 28.11
C VAL A 617 15.70 3.33 27.07
N SER A 618 15.60 4.62 27.40
CA SER A 618 15.17 5.67 26.47
C SER A 618 16.39 6.41 25.92
N SER A 619 16.71 6.28 24.63
CA SER A 619 17.76 7.09 23.99
C SER A 619 17.29 7.66 22.63
N PRO A 620 17.81 8.85 22.23
CA PRO A 620 17.53 9.47 20.94
C PRO A 620 18.33 8.86 19.78
N ASN A 621 19.31 7.99 20.05
CA ASN A 621 19.99 7.13 19.08
C ASN A 621 19.32 5.75 19.06
N PRO A 622 19.42 4.95 17.98
CA PRO A 622 18.78 3.63 17.90
C PRO A 622 19.23 2.75 19.07
N THR A 623 18.35 2.51 20.05
CA THR A 623 18.73 1.82 21.30
C THR A 623 17.87 0.61 21.67
N THR A 624 16.97 0.20 20.78
CA THR A 624 16.28 -1.08 20.92
C THR A 624 16.72 -1.92 19.74
N ALA A 625 17.52 -2.96 20.00
CA ALA A 625 18.06 -3.85 18.98
C ALA A 625 17.39 -5.24 18.98
N ALA A 626 16.57 -5.52 20.01
CA ALA A 626 15.75 -6.72 20.14
C ALA A 626 14.35 -6.38 20.71
N THR A 627 13.31 -7.07 20.24
CA THR A 627 11.94 -6.96 20.75
C THR A 627 11.89 -7.29 22.24
N THR A 628 11.23 -6.44 23.03
CA THR A 628 11.09 -6.62 24.49
C THR A 628 9.62 -6.82 24.86
N GLU A 629 9.30 -7.97 25.43
CA GLU A 629 7.98 -8.30 25.97
C GLU A 629 7.99 -8.15 27.50
N LEU A 630 7.07 -7.36 28.05
CA LEU A 630 6.94 -7.11 29.48
C LEU A 630 5.72 -7.84 30.02
N SER A 631 5.92 -8.72 31.00
CA SER A 631 4.84 -9.52 31.60
C SER A 631 4.96 -9.60 33.13
N TYR A 632 3.96 -10.15 33.80
CA TYR A 632 3.96 -10.29 35.26
C TYR A 632 4.81 -11.49 35.73
N GLY A 633 5.82 -11.24 36.56
CA GLY A 633 6.62 -12.29 37.20
C GLY A 633 7.91 -11.80 37.86
N ASP A 634 8.71 -12.73 38.40
CA ASP A 634 9.94 -12.41 39.15
C ASP A 634 11.24 -12.73 38.39
N GLU A 635 11.19 -13.60 37.38
CA GLU A 635 12.37 -14.07 36.64
C GLU A 635 12.29 -13.66 35.17
N SER A 636 13.24 -12.83 34.71
CA SER A 636 13.32 -12.41 33.31
C SER A 636 14.07 -13.45 32.47
N GLN A 637 13.72 -13.56 31.19
CA GLN A 637 14.33 -14.51 30.27
C GLN A 637 14.72 -13.84 28.96
N ILE A 638 15.61 -14.48 28.21
CA ILE A 638 15.89 -14.16 26.81
C ILE A 638 15.68 -15.40 25.95
N THR A 639 15.22 -15.20 24.73
CA THR A 639 15.21 -16.21 23.69
C THR A 639 16.29 -15.87 22.68
N LEU A 640 17.27 -16.75 22.52
CA LEU A 640 18.32 -16.64 21.51
C LEU A 640 17.78 -16.98 20.12
N LYS A 641 18.45 -16.47 19.10
CA LYS A 641 18.24 -16.89 17.72
C LYS A 641 18.80 -18.29 17.51
N SER A 642 18.20 -19.03 16.59
CA SER A 642 18.78 -20.28 16.13
C SER A 642 20.03 -20.03 15.26
N ALA A 643 20.87 -21.06 15.11
CA ALA A 643 22.05 -20.99 14.26
C ALA A 643 21.68 -20.63 12.81
N ASP A 644 20.57 -21.15 12.30
CA ASP A 644 20.09 -20.90 10.95
C ASP A 644 19.62 -19.44 10.78
N GLN A 645 18.90 -18.89 11.77
CA GLN A 645 18.46 -17.49 11.76
C GLN A 645 19.65 -16.51 11.75
N LEU A 646 20.65 -16.75 12.61
CA LEU A 646 21.84 -15.90 12.66
C LEU A 646 22.68 -16.02 11.37
N LEU A 647 22.77 -17.22 10.81
CA LEU A 647 23.47 -17.46 9.54
C LEU A 647 22.79 -16.75 8.37
N GLU A 648 21.47 -16.77 8.32
CA GLU A 648 20.69 -16.06 7.31
C GLU A 648 20.96 -14.54 7.38
N GLU A 649 20.97 -13.95 8.59
CA GLU A 649 21.31 -12.54 8.77
C GLU A 649 22.72 -12.21 8.29
N ILE A 650 23.70 -13.07 8.60
CA ILE A 650 25.09 -12.90 8.13
C ILE A 650 25.14 -12.97 6.61
N ASN A 651 24.50 -13.98 6.01
CA ASN A 651 24.51 -14.14 4.56
C ASN A 651 23.80 -12.98 3.85
N ASN A 652 22.72 -12.43 4.42
CA ASN A 652 22.04 -11.25 3.88
C ASN A 652 22.95 -10.00 3.91
N VAL A 653 23.75 -9.82 4.97
CA VAL A 653 24.75 -8.74 5.06
C VAL A 653 25.88 -8.94 4.04
N LEU A 654 26.27 -10.20 3.78
CA LEU A 654 27.42 -10.54 2.94
C LEU A 654 27.08 -10.79 1.47
N GLU A 655 25.80 -10.85 1.11
CA GLU A 655 25.29 -11.06 -0.25
C GLU A 655 25.93 -10.08 -1.25
N TYR A 656 26.12 -8.82 -0.85
CA TYR A 656 26.78 -7.81 -1.66
C TYR A 656 28.23 -8.18 -2.07
N TYR A 657 28.93 -8.99 -1.28
CA TYR A 657 30.31 -9.37 -1.50
C TYR A 657 30.47 -10.75 -2.18
N ASP A 658 29.39 -11.33 -2.73
CA ASP A 658 29.37 -12.70 -3.29
C ASP A 658 29.92 -13.74 -2.32
N THR A 659 29.67 -13.53 -1.03
CA THR A 659 30.16 -14.39 0.02
C THR A 659 28.96 -14.91 0.79
N SER A 660 28.78 -16.21 0.79
CA SER A 660 27.82 -16.90 1.63
C SER A 660 28.50 -18.07 2.33
N PHE A 661 27.92 -18.49 3.45
CA PHE A 661 28.40 -19.59 4.24
C PHE A 661 27.27 -20.58 4.47
N ASP A 662 27.60 -21.87 4.40
CA ASP A 662 26.67 -22.97 4.69
C ASP A 662 26.50 -23.21 6.21
N SER A 663 27.37 -22.62 7.03
CA SER A 663 27.29 -22.72 8.50
C SER A 663 28.02 -21.55 9.20
N LEU A 664 27.66 -21.29 10.46
CA LEU A 664 28.32 -20.28 11.28
C LEU A 664 29.80 -20.63 11.54
N GLU A 665 30.13 -21.92 11.68
CA GLU A 665 31.52 -22.37 11.82
C GLU A 665 32.33 -22.02 10.57
N ALA A 666 31.76 -22.21 9.38
CA ALA A 666 32.43 -21.87 8.12
C ALA A 666 32.70 -20.35 8.02
N PHE A 667 31.75 -19.53 8.49
CA PHE A 667 31.91 -18.08 8.58
C PHE A 667 33.04 -17.68 9.54
N ILE A 668 33.05 -18.19 10.78
CA ILE A 668 34.04 -17.81 11.80
C ILE A 668 35.47 -18.25 11.42
N HIS A 669 35.62 -19.38 10.71
CA HIS A 669 36.91 -19.86 10.23
C HIS A 669 37.37 -19.21 8.91
N SER A 670 36.58 -18.28 8.35
CA SER A 670 36.92 -17.57 7.12
C SER A 670 37.98 -16.46 7.37
N ASP A 671 38.48 -15.84 6.30
CA ASP A 671 39.39 -14.69 6.42
C ASP A 671 38.59 -13.41 6.74
N LEU A 672 38.13 -13.30 8.00
CA LEU A 672 37.34 -12.18 8.50
C LEU A 672 38.07 -10.84 8.37
N LYS A 673 39.41 -10.81 8.36
CA LYS A 673 40.18 -9.57 8.13
C LYS A 673 39.95 -9.02 6.73
N LYS A 674 39.93 -9.89 5.72
CA LYS A 674 39.67 -9.50 4.34
C LYS A 674 38.22 -9.08 4.16
N LEU A 675 37.28 -9.80 4.79
CA LEU A 675 35.85 -9.50 4.78
C LEU A 675 35.57 -8.11 5.39
N LYS A 676 36.05 -7.87 6.61
CA LYS A 676 35.87 -6.60 7.34
C LYS A 676 36.46 -5.39 6.63
N ALA A 677 37.51 -5.57 5.84
CA ALA A 677 38.11 -4.47 5.08
C ALA A 677 37.17 -3.92 3.98
N GLN A 678 36.11 -4.64 3.63
CA GLN A 678 35.16 -4.27 2.57
C GLN A 678 33.81 -3.78 3.13
N LEU A 679 33.53 -3.98 4.42
CA LEU A 679 32.24 -3.67 5.07
C LEU A 679 32.09 -2.18 5.42
N GLU A 680 30.86 -1.67 5.31
CA GLU A 680 30.51 -0.35 5.83
C GLU A 680 30.44 -0.34 7.37
N LYS A 681 30.47 0.85 7.98
CA LYS A 681 30.60 1.04 9.43
C LYS A 681 29.55 0.26 10.26
N ASN A 682 28.29 0.23 9.82
CA ASN A 682 27.20 -0.44 10.53
C ASN A 682 27.26 -1.97 10.36
N GLN A 683 27.54 -2.45 9.15
CA GLN A 683 27.74 -3.88 8.87
C GLN A 683 28.97 -4.43 9.62
N LEU A 684 30.02 -3.62 9.72
CA LEU A 684 31.23 -3.94 10.45
C LEU A 684 30.96 -4.07 11.95
N ALA A 685 30.08 -3.25 12.53
CA ALA A 685 29.67 -3.39 13.93
C ALA A 685 28.97 -4.73 14.19
N PHE A 686 28.01 -5.12 13.34
CA PHE A 686 27.31 -6.40 13.42
C PHE A 686 28.26 -7.60 13.29
N ILE A 687 29.12 -7.61 12.26
CA ILE A 687 30.08 -8.70 12.02
C ILE A 687 31.15 -8.76 13.12
N ASN A 688 31.55 -7.63 13.71
CA ASN A 688 32.44 -7.61 14.87
C ASN A 688 31.79 -8.18 16.12
N ALA A 689 30.49 -7.92 16.35
CA ALA A 689 29.75 -8.48 17.48
C ALA A 689 29.67 -10.01 17.36
N VAL A 690 29.34 -10.52 16.17
CA VAL A 690 29.31 -11.97 15.90
C VAL A 690 30.68 -12.60 16.14
N GLU A 691 31.77 -12.03 15.60
CA GLU A 691 33.12 -12.58 15.81
C GLU A 691 33.55 -12.59 17.28
N GLN A 692 33.29 -11.50 18.02
CA GLN A 692 33.75 -11.35 19.40
C GLN A 692 33.00 -12.24 20.39
N HIS A 693 31.74 -12.57 20.10
CA HIS A 693 30.86 -13.27 21.03
C HIS A 693 30.34 -14.62 20.53
N TYR A 694 30.88 -15.14 19.43
CA TYR A 694 30.51 -16.44 18.88
C TYR A 694 30.62 -17.59 19.88
N ASP A 695 31.74 -17.70 20.60
CA ASP A 695 31.95 -18.79 21.58
C ASP A 695 30.90 -18.75 22.70
N MET A 696 30.58 -17.55 23.19
CA MET A 696 29.54 -17.34 24.21
C MET A 696 28.16 -17.75 23.69
N TYR A 697 27.82 -17.31 22.48
CA TYR A 697 26.54 -17.66 21.84
C TYR A 697 26.40 -19.17 21.66
N LEU A 698 27.44 -19.85 21.19
CA LEU A 698 27.41 -21.29 20.95
C LEU A 698 27.28 -22.09 22.25
N ASP A 699 28.01 -21.67 23.31
CA ASP A 699 27.90 -22.28 24.63
C ASP A 699 26.47 -22.13 25.19
N MET A 700 25.87 -20.94 25.06
CA MET A 700 24.50 -20.70 25.50
C MET A 700 23.49 -21.53 24.69
N LEU A 701 23.57 -21.50 23.36
CA LEU A 701 22.64 -22.24 22.49
C LEU A 701 22.67 -23.77 22.76
N ASN A 702 23.83 -24.32 23.13
CA ASN A 702 23.97 -25.73 23.52
C ASN A 702 23.25 -26.07 24.85
N GLU A 703 23.07 -25.08 25.72
CA GLU A 703 22.30 -25.22 26.98
C GLU A 703 20.79 -25.04 26.76
N GLY A 704 20.39 -24.43 25.64
CA GLY A 704 19.00 -24.22 25.20
C GLY A 704 18.84 -22.87 24.49
N GLU A 705 17.68 -22.60 23.90
CA GLU A 705 17.41 -21.28 23.30
C GLU A 705 16.92 -20.25 24.32
N VAL A 706 16.38 -20.70 25.46
CA VAL A 706 15.78 -19.84 26.49
C VAL A 706 16.66 -19.82 27.74
N HIS A 707 17.07 -18.63 28.15
CA HIS A 707 17.91 -18.44 29.33
C HIS A 707 17.32 -17.43 30.31
N THR A 708 17.36 -17.76 31.59
CA THR A 708 17.03 -16.81 32.67
C THR A 708 18.15 -15.79 32.81
N VAL A 709 17.80 -14.50 32.83
CA VAL A 709 18.74 -13.38 33.00
C VAL A 709 18.37 -12.54 34.22
N SER A 710 19.38 -11.92 34.85
CA SER A 710 19.15 -11.00 35.96
C SER A 710 18.58 -9.67 35.45
N GLN A 711 17.81 -8.94 36.26
CA GLN A 711 17.27 -7.63 35.88
C GLN A 711 18.39 -6.62 35.53
N ASP A 712 19.56 -6.73 36.14
CA ASP A 712 20.70 -5.86 35.85
C ASP A 712 21.31 -6.15 34.46
N ASP A 713 21.23 -7.41 34.01
CA ASP A 713 21.73 -7.84 32.69
C ASP A 713 20.72 -7.65 31.56
N VAL A 714 19.43 -7.42 31.85
CA VAL A 714 18.40 -7.20 30.80
C VAL A 714 18.80 -6.05 29.87
N LYS A 715 19.33 -4.95 30.42
CA LYS A 715 19.77 -3.78 29.63
C LYS A 715 20.86 -4.14 28.63
N LYS A 716 21.77 -5.03 29.02
CA LYS A 716 22.84 -5.53 28.16
C LYS A 716 22.25 -6.27 26.96
N TRP A 717 21.26 -7.14 27.19
CA TRP A 717 20.64 -7.94 26.12
C TRP A 717 19.62 -7.19 25.26
N SER A 718 19.02 -6.11 25.78
CA SER A 718 17.98 -5.33 25.06
C SER A 718 18.52 -4.12 24.28
N ALA A 719 19.58 -3.46 24.80
CA ALA A 719 20.00 -2.13 24.33
C ALA A 719 21.46 -2.05 23.85
N GLU A 720 22.33 -3.00 24.20
CA GLU A 720 23.70 -3.03 23.67
C GLU A 720 23.73 -3.87 22.38
N ASP A 721 23.90 -3.21 21.23
CA ASP A 721 23.89 -3.82 19.89
C ASP A 721 24.76 -5.10 19.79
N GLU A 722 25.89 -5.10 20.48
CA GLU A 722 26.86 -6.20 20.48
C GLU A 722 26.30 -7.51 21.09
N TYR A 723 25.36 -7.42 22.05
CA TYR A 723 24.71 -8.60 22.65
C TYR A 723 23.30 -8.84 22.07
N ALA A 724 22.55 -7.78 21.80
CA ALA A 724 21.22 -7.87 21.19
C ALA A 724 21.25 -8.49 19.79
N THR A 725 22.40 -8.49 19.12
CA THR A 725 22.63 -9.20 17.84
C THR A 725 22.15 -10.66 17.88
N PHE A 726 22.35 -11.36 19.01
CA PHE A 726 22.06 -12.79 19.17
C PHE A 726 20.67 -13.08 19.76
N VAL A 727 19.95 -12.06 20.21
CA VAL A 727 18.68 -12.22 20.92
C VAL A 727 17.51 -12.02 19.96
N LYS A 728 16.55 -12.95 19.97
CA LYS A 728 15.27 -12.83 19.26
C LYS A 728 14.28 -12.01 20.08
N THR A 729 14.14 -12.34 21.36
CA THR A 729 13.16 -11.68 22.25
C THR A 729 13.68 -11.60 23.67
N VAL A 730 13.48 -10.45 24.31
CA VAL A 730 13.74 -10.24 25.73
C VAL A 730 12.41 -10.32 26.48
N HIS A 731 12.26 -11.30 27.37
CA HIS A 731 11.08 -11.50 28.21
C HIS A 731 11.32 -10.88 29.59
N LEU A 732 10.92 -9.63 29.75
CA LEU A 732 11.08 -8.87 30.99
C LEU A 732 9.89 -9.11 31.93
N ASN A 733 10.11 -9.94 32.95
CA ASN A 733 9.09 -10.22 33.95
C ASN A 733 9.25 -9.28 35.14
N LEU A 734 8.18 -8.52 35.44
CA LEU A 734 8.16 -7.53 36.51
C LEU A 734 7.04 -7.86 37.51
N PRO A 735 7.27 -7.76 38.83
CA PRO A 735 6.26 -8.02 39.85
C PRO A 735 5.31 -6.82 40.03
N LEU A 736 4.74 -6.33 38.93
CA LEU A 736 3.83 -5.18 38.88
C LEU A 736 2.40 -5.67 38.71
N GLU A 737 1.54 -5.40 39.69
CA GLU A 737 0.12 -5.82 39.67
C GLU A 737 -0.61 -5.44 38.38
N TRP A 738 -0.30 -4.28 37.80
CA TRP A 738 -0.91 -3.81 36.55
C TRP A 738 -0.65 -4.73 35.36
N LEU A 739 0.47 -5.46 35.33
CA LEU A 739 0.81 -6.42 34.28
C LEU A 739 0.09 -7.77 34.41
N LYS A 740 -0.68 -8.01 35.47
CA LYS A 740 -1.44 -9.26 35.60
C LYS A 740 -2.45 -9.38 34.44
N GLY A 741 -2.37 -10.49 33.72
CA GLY A 741 -3.19 -10.77 32.55
C GLY A 741 -2.84 -9.90 31.33
N LYS A 742 -1.66 -9.27 31.29
CA LYS A 742 -1.22 -8.44 30.16
C LYS A 742 0.22 -8.76 29.76
N ILE A 743 0.50 -8.67 28.47
CA ILE A 743 1.85 -8.62 27.91
C ILE A 743 1.97 -7.31 27.14
N VAL A 744 2.92 -6.44 27.50
CA VAL A 744 3.21 -5.20 26.77
C VAL A 744 4.45 -5.42 25.92
N VAL A 745 4.37 -5.19 24.61
CA VAL A 745 5.48 -5.36 23.69
C VAL A 745 5.99 -3.99 23.25
N ASP A 746 7.25 -3.68 23.55
CA ASP A 746 7.93 -2.50 22.98
C ASP A 746 8.44 -2.88 21.58
N SER A 747 7.80 -2.32 20.54
CA SER A 747 8.22 -2.58 19.16
C SER A 747 9.46 -1.78 18.80
N LEU A 748 10.22 -2.31 17.84
CA LEU A 748 11.28 -1.56 17.17
C LEU A 748 10.63 -0.39 16.39
N GLY A 749 11.34 0.74 16.30
CA GLY A 749 10.81 1.93 15.62
C GLY A 749 10.61 1.70 14.12
N LEU A 750 9.51 2.21 13.57
CA LEU A 750 9.18 2.09 12.16
C LEU A 750 10.21 2.84 11.29
N HIS A 751 10.59 2.24 10.16
CA HIS A 751 11.56 2.74 9.15
C HIS A 751 13.05 2.70 9.51
N SER A 752 13.52 1.77 10.33
CA SER A 752 14.95 1.45 10.37
C SER A 752 15.37 0.81 9.03
N ASN A 753 16.48 1.26 8.43
CA ASN A 753 17.05 0.75 7.17
C ASN A 753 17.43 -0.76 7.15
N ASN A 754 17.10 -1.53 8.19
CA ASN A 754 17.42 -2.95 8.29
C ASN A 754 16.16 -3.80 8.10
N GLN A 755 16.18 -4.72 7.13
CA GLN A 755 15.15 -5.76 6.90
C GLN A 755 14.79 -6.56 8.17
N ARG A 756 15.74 -6.70 9.10
CA ARG A 756 15.57 -7.40 10.38
C ARG A 756 14.41 -6.87 11.23
N HIS A 757 14.15 -5.57 11.22
CA HIS A 757 13.17 -4.94 12.13
C HIS A 757 11.72 -4.97 11.60
N THR A 758 11.52 -5.24 10.31
CA THR A 758 10.19 -5.22 9.67
C THR A 758 9.39 -6.48 10.00
N ASN A 759 9.98 -7.67 9.83
CA ASN A 759 9.32 -8.96 10.10
C ASN A 759 8.93 -9.10 11.59
N GLU A 760 9.78 -8.60 12.50
CA GLU A 760 9.51 -8.61 13.94
C GLU A 760 8.33 -7.70 14.30
N THR A 761 8.24 -6.53 13.67
CA THR A 761 7.13 -5.58 13.88
C THR A 761 5.79 -6.16 13.40
N GLU A 762 5.79 -6.89 12.29
CA GLU A 762 4.59 -7.55 11.74
C GLU A 762 4.08 -8.67 12.63
N GLN A 763 4.96 -9.54 13.15
CA GLN A 763 4.57 -10.59 14.10
C GLN A 763 3.93 -10.00 15.37
N ILE A 764 4.40 -8.84 15.82
CA ILE A 764 3.80 -8.13 16.95
C ILE A 764 2.43 -7.57 16.56
N LEU A 765 2.29 -6.99 15.37
CA LEU A 765 1.00 -6.46 14.87
C LEU A 765 -0.06 -7.56 14.77
N THR A 766 0.26 -8.69 14.16
CA THR A 766 -0.69 -9.79 13.96
C THR A 766 -1.08 -10.51 15.25
N SER A 767 -0.19 -10.51 16.25
CA SER A 767 -0.44 -11.17 17.55
C SER A 767 -0.98 -10.25 18.65
N SER A 768 -1.07 -8.92 18.43
CA SER A 768 -1.54 -7.98 19.45
C SER A 768 -3.07 -7.89 19.51
N ASP A 769 -3.65 -7.86 20.71
CA ASP A 769 -5.08 -7.58 20.92
C ASP A 769 -5.38 -6.07 20.94
N LEU A 770 -4.43 -5.28 21.44
CA LEU A 770 -4.50 -3.82 21.51
C LEU A 770 -3.25 -3.18 20.91
N ILE A 771 -3.46 -2.24 19.98
CA ILE A 771 -2.41 -1.41 19.41
C ILE A 771 -2.41 -0.05 20.11
N LEU A 772 -1.27 0.34 20.68
CA LEU A 772 -1.00 1.70 21.14
C LEU A 772 -0.08 2.39 20.13
N TYR A 773 -0.59 3.37 19.41
CA TYR A 773 0.21 4.14 18.46
C TYR A 773 0.68 5.45 19.10
N VAL A 774 2.00 5.63 19.18
CA VAL A 774 2.64 6.78 19.85
C VAL A 774 3.18 7.75 18.81
N SER A 775 2.68 8.98 18.85
CA SER A 775 3.18 10.10 18.05
C SER A 775 3.68 11.22 18.95
N TYR A 776 4.66 11.99 18.47
CA TYR A 776 5.33 13.02 19.26
C TYR A 776 4.66 14.39 19.07
N PHE A 777 4.50 15.20 20.11
CA PHE A 777 3.73 16.46 20.07
C PHE A 777 4.13 17.42 18.93
N ASN A 778 5.43 17.60 18.69
CA ASN A 778 5.93 18.47 17.61
C ASN A 778 5.93 17.82 16.22
N HIS A 779 5.59 16.53 16.12
CA HIS A 779 5.57 15.74 14.89
C HIS A 779 4.35 14.80 14.90
N SER A 780 3.20 15.34 15.30
CA SER A 780 1.99 14.56 15.50
C SER A 780 1.41 14.16 14.14
N PHE A 781 1.21 12.87 13.90
CA PHE A 781 0.59 12.29 12.69
C PHE A 781 1.31 12.64 11.38
N THR A 782 2.53 12.14 11.22
CA THR A 782 3.32 12.29 9.98
C THR A 782 2.79 11.41 8.84
N ASP A 783 3.25 11.63 7.60
CA ASP A 783 2.86 10.78 6.47
C ASP A 783 3.34 9.32 6.61
N ASN A 784 4.47 9.11 7.28
CA ASN A 784 4.92 7.77 7.67
C ASN A 784 3.97 7.13 8.70
N ASP A 785 3.43 7.95 9.61
CA ASP A 785 2.40 7.50 10.56
C ASP A 785 1.12 7.11 9.80
N LYS A 786 0.70 7.92 8.82
CA LYS A 786 -0.44 7.65 7.95
C LYS A 786 -0.29 6.35 7.16
N ALA A 787 0.83 6.19 6.43
CA ALA A 787 1.09 4.99 5.62
C ALA A 787 1.12 3.71 6.47
N PHE A 788 1.68 3.79 7.69
CA PHE A 788 1.65 2.67 8.62
C PHE A 788 0.23 2.37 9.13
N ILE A 789 -0.56 3.39 9.46
CA ILE A 789 -1.94 3.20 9.91
C ILE A 789 -2.81 2.62 8.78
N GLU A 790 -2.60 3.04 7.54
CA GLU A 790 -3.24 2.44 6.35
C GLU A 790 -2.82 0.98 6.15
N HIS A 791 -1.52 0.68 6.23
CA HIS A 791 -1.01 -0.69 6.15
C HIS A 791 -1.55 -1.58 7.27
N MET A 792 -1.55 -1.08 8.51
CA MET A 792 -2.14 -1.75 9.66
C MET A 792 -3.63 -2.00 9.43
N LYS A 793 -4.37 -1.04 8.87
CA LYS A 793 -5.79 -1.22 8.53
C LYS A 793 -6.00 -2.33 7.50
N ASP A 794 -5.15 -2.41 6.48
CA ASP A 794 -5.21 -3.48 5.47
C ASP A 794 -4.90 -4.87 6.08
N MET A 795 -4.00 -4.94 7.08
CA MET A 795 -3.79 -6.14 7.89
C MET A 795 -4.98 -6.42 8.84
N ASN A 796 -5.58 -5.38 9.43
CA ASN A 796 -6.66 -5.47 10.42
C ASN A 796 -8.01 -5.84 9.82
N GLN A 797 -8.20 -5.76 8.50
CA GLN A 797 -9.34 -6.38 7.82
C GLN A 797 -9.42 -7.92 8.02
N LEU A 798 -8.36 -8.51 8.58
CA LEU A 798 -8.29 -9.93 8.92
C LEU A 798 -8.73 -10.23 10.36
N ASN A 799 -8.58 -9.30 11.31
CA ASN A 799 -8.96 -9.48 12.74
C ASN A 799 -10.00 -8.44 13.20
N GLU A 800 -11.29 -8.82 13.18
CA GLU A 800 -12.42 -7.94 13.56
C GLU A 800 -12.39 -7.44 15.03
N ASN A 801 -11.45 -7.91 15.85
CA ASN A 801 -11.43 -7.71 17.31
C ASN A 801 -10.21 -6.92 17.85
N GLN A 802 -9.34 -6.40 16.98
CA GLN A 802 -8.15 -5.67 17.43
C GLN A 802 -8.50 -4.19 17.70
N ALA A 803 -8.27 -3.73 18.94
CA ALA A 803 -8.50 -2.34 19.30
C ALA A 803 -7.29 -1.46 18.99
N PHE A 804 -7.54 -0.19 18.66
CA PHE A 804 -6.52 0.81 18.39
C PHE A 804 -6.70 2.00 19.32
N LYS A 805 -5.61 2.53 19.88
CA LYS A 805 -5.58 3.76 20.69
C LYS A 805 -4.45 4.67 20.25
N MET A 806 -4.75 5.95 20.06
CA MET A 806 -3.78 6.97 19.65
C MET A 806 -3.23 7.69 20.87
N VAL A 807 -1.91 7.89 20.92
CA VAL A 807 -1.22 8.60 22.02
C VAL A 807 -0.38 9.74 21.45
N ILE A 808 -0.66 10.97 21.89
CA ILE A 808 0.14 12.16 21.60
C ILE A 808 1.05 12.39 22.81
N ASN A 809 2.33 12.08 22.67
CA ASN A 809 3.33 12.15 23.72
C ASN A 809 4.08 13.49 23.72
N ALA A 810 4.70 13.86 24.85
CA ALA A 810 5.45 15.11 25.05
C ALA A 810 4.60 16.39 25.00
N VAL A 811 3.34 16.32 25.45
CA VAL A 811 2.43 17.48 25.52
C VAL A 811 2.90 18.60 26.45
N ASP A 812 3.92 18.36 27.26
CA ASP A 812 4.60 19.39 28.05
C ASP A 812 5.42 20.39 27.21
N LEU A 813 5.53 20.16 25.90
CA LEU A 813 6.10 21.10 24.93
C LEU A 813 5.11 22.18 24.47
N ALA A 814 3.80 22.03 24.74
CA ALA A 814 2.81 23.05 24.42
C ALA A 814 3.11 24.37 25.15
N GLU A 815 3.12 25.50 24.44
CA GLU A 815 3.35 26.81 25.07
C GLU A 815 2.12 27.26 25.88
N ASN A 816 0.92 26.83 25.47
CA ASN A 816 -0.36 27.15 26.08
C ASN A 816 -1.42 26.06 25.78
N GLU A 817 -2.60 26.16 26.41
CA GLU A 817 -3.70 25.19 26.20
C GLU A 817 -4.29 25.23 24.77
N ASP A 818 -4.24 26.38 24.09
CA ASP A 818 -4.77 26.50 22.73
C ASP A 818 -3.92 25.69 21.73
N ASP A 819 -2.59 25.68 21.90
CA ASP A 819 -1.67 24.87 21.09
C ASP A 819 -1.91 23.37 21.30
N LEU A 820 -2.17 22.95 22.55
CA LEU A 820 -2.47 21.56 22.87
C LEU A 820 -3.77 21.10 22.21
N ASN A 821 -4.83 21.89 22.32
CA ASN A 821 -6.13 21.59 21.71
C ASN A 821 -6.01 21.53 20.18
N ALA A 822 -5.25 22.43 19.57
CA ALA A 822 -5.08 22.45 18.14
C ALA A 822 -4.31 21.22 17.60
N VAL A 823 -3.30 20.72 18.33
CA VAL A 823 -2.61 19.46 17.97
C VAL A 823 -3.56 18.26 18.11
N HIS A 824 -4.34 18.21 19.19
CA HIS A 824 -5.33 17.15 19.41
C HIS A 824 -6.35 17.08 18.27
N ASP A 825 -6.96 18.22 17.92
CA ASP A 825 -7.96 18.30 16.87
C ASP A 825 -7.38 17.90 15.49
N TYR A 826 -6.15 18.31 15.20
CA TYR A 826 -5.45 17.91 13.98
C TYR A 826 -5.29 16.39 13.86
N VAL A 827 -4.87 15.72 14.94
CA VAL A 827 -4.72 14.25 14.96
C VAL A 827 -6.08 13.56 14.82
N ALA A 828 -7.13 14.10 15.46
CA ALA A 828 -8.48 13.57 15.35
C ALA A 828 -9.01 13.61 13.91
N ASP A 829 -8.83 14.76 13.23
CA ASP A 829 -9.22 14.93 11.83
C ASP A 829 -8.41 13.99 10.92
N ALA A 830 -7.10 13.84 11.15
CA ALA A 830 -6.24 13.00 10.33
C ALA A 830 -6.56 11.50 10.46
N LEU A 831 -6.90 11.03 11.66
CA LEU A 831 -7.46 9.68 11.88
C LEU A 831 -8.80 9.50 11.14
N GLY A 832 -9.65 10.53 11.16
CA GLY A 832 -10.90 10.55 10.41
C GLY A 832 -10.71 10.35 8.90
N GLN A 833 -9.64 10.91 8.31
CA GLN A 833 -9.35 10.75 6.86
C GLN A 833 -9.04 9.32 6.44
N VAL A 834 -8.41 8.53 7.32
CA VAL A 834 -8.13 7.10 7.06
C VAL A 834 -9.31 6.20 7.48
N ASN A 835 -10.47 6.78 7.80
CA ASN A 835 -11.65 6.11 8.35
C ASN A 835 -11.33 5.27 9.60
N LEU A 836 -10.43 5.77 10.46
CA LEU A 836 -10.12 5.17 11.75
C LEU A 836 -10.62 6.09 12.86
N HIS A 837 -11.54 5.61 13.68
CA HIS A 837 -12.04 6.37 14.83
C HIS A 837 -11.52 5.72 16.11
N SER A 838 -10.78 6.48 16.91
CA SER A 838 -10.08 5.98 18.10
C SER A 838 -10.04 7.05 19.20
N GLU A 839 -10.03 6.60 20.46
CA GLU A 839 -9.67 7.46 21.60
C GLU A 839 -8.25 8.03 21.40
N ILE A 840 -8.07 9.31 21.74
CA ILE A 840 -6.79 10.03 21.67
C ILE A 840 -6.37 10.42 23.09
N PHE A 841 -5.15 10.05 23.48
CA PHE A 841 -4.59 10.35 24.80
C PHE A 841 -3.44 11.35 24.69
N ASN A 842 -3.64 12.53 25.27
CA ASN A 842 -2.62 13.57 25.41
C ASN A 842 -1.78 13.30 26.67
N VAL A 843 -0.51 12.93 26.50
CA VAL A 843 0.34 12.49 27.63
C VAL A 843 1.71 13.14 27.65
N SER A 844 2.28 13.31 28.84
CA SER A 844 3.70 13.62 29.01
C SER A 844 4.39 12.48 29.74
N SER A 845 5.09 11.62 29.01
CA SER A 845 5.92 10.55 29.60
C SER A 845 6.96 11.11 30.58
N ARG A 846 7.50 12.30 30.28
CA ARG A 846 8.51 12.98 31.10
C ARG A 846 7.94 13.46 32.44
N LYS A 847 6.75 14.08 32.45
CA LYS A 847 6.05 14.48 33.68
C LYS A 847 5.58 13.25 34.45
N GLY A 848 5.00 12.28 33.75
CA GLY A 848 4.51 11.01 34.32
C GLY A 848 5.57 10.28 35.15
N LEU A 849 6.83 10.26 34.69
CA LEU A 849 7.93 9.64 35.43
C LEU A 849 8.47 10.44 36.62
N LYS A 850 8.28 11.77 36.65
CA LYS A 850 8.83 12.64 37.70
C LYS A 850 7.84 12.96 38.81
N GLU A 851 6.62 13.33 38.43
CA GLU A 851 5.61 13.90 39.35
C GLU A 851 4.18 13.40 39.08
N GLY A 852 3.99 12.57 38.06
CA GLY A 852 2.68 12.06 37.63
C GLY A 852 2.09 12.89 36.48
N ASP A 853 1.18 12.27 35.71
CA ASP A 853 0.51 12.89 34.56
C ASP A 853 -0.90 12.29 34.41
N GLN A 854 -1.93 13.14 34.36
CA GLN A 854 -3.33 12.68 34.30
C GLN A 854 -3.62 11.89 33.02
N GLY A 855 -3.03 12.30 31.88
CA GLY A 855 -3.22 11.59 30.62
C GLY A 855 -2.66 10.17 30.63
N ILE A 856 -1.52 9.97 31.30
CA ILE A 856 -0.96 8.62 31.54
C ILE A 856 -1.91 7.78 32.40
N ASP A 857 -2.51 8.36 33.44
CA ASP A 857 -3.47 7.65 34.29
C ASP A 857 -4.76 7.29 33.52
N ASP A 858 -5.26 8.19 32.68
CA ASP A 858 -6.43 7.96 31.83
C ASP A 858 -6.16 6.86 30.79
N LEU A 859 -5.00 6.89 30.14
CA LEU A 859 -4.55 5.83 29.22
C LEU A 859 -4.43 4.48 29.95
N ARG A 860 -3.80 4.46 31.13
CA ARG A 860 -3.65 3.26 31.97
C ARG A 860 -5.01 2.67 32.33
N ASN A 861 -5.99 3.50 32.69
CA ASN A 861 -7.35 3.08 33.00
C ASN A 861 -8.09 2.56 31.76
N SER A 862 -7.91 3.20 30.60
CA SER A 862 -8.53 2.74 29.35
C SER A 862 -7.97 1.38 28.91
N ILE A 863 -6.66 1.13 29.05
CA ILE A 863 -6.04 -0.17 28.80
C ILE A 863 -6.60 -1.24 29.75
N GLN A 864 -6.75 -0.89 31.04
CA GLN A 864 -7.32 -1.83 32.02
C GLN A 864 -8.77 -2.19 31.68
N ARG A 865 -9.60 -1.22 31.29
CA ARG A 865 -10.98 -1.47 30.83
C ARG A 865 -11.01 -2.38 29.60
N PHE A 866 -10.13 -2.16 28.62
CA PHE A 866 -10.04 -3.02 27.43
C PHE A 866 -9.76 -4.49 27.81
N ALA A 867 -8.71 -4.71 28.61
CA ALA A 867 -8.33 -6.04 29.09
C ALA A 867 -9.44 -6.69 29.95
N ASP A 868 -10.26 -5.88 30.63
CA ASP A 868 -11.32 -6.37 31.49
C ASP A 868 -12.68 -6.60 30.78
N VAL A 869 -12.97 -5.96 29.63
CA VAL A 869 -14.34 -5.84 29.08
C VAL A 869 -14.47 -6.23 27.59
N GLU A 870 -13.66 -5.69 26.68
CA GLU A 870 -13.96 -5.73 25.23
C GLU A 870 -13.72 -7.11 24.59
N SER A 871 -12.63 -7.80 24.93
CA SER A 871 -12.37 -9.18 24.48
C SER A 871 -13.37 -10.20 25.08
N LYS A 872 -13.92 -9.89 26.25
CA LYS A 872 -14.91 -10.75 26.95
C LYS A 872 -16.30 -10.62 26.35
N THR A 873 -16.65 -9.46 25.81
CA THR A 873 -18.02 -9.17 25.33
C THR A 873 -18.47 -10.09 24.19
N ILE A 874 -17.59 -10.43 23.24
CA ILE A 874 -17.94 -11.31 22.10
C ILE A 874 -18.18 -12.76 22.59
N LEU A 875 -17.28 -13.27 23.44
CA LEU A 875 -17.41 -14.59 24.03
C LEU A 875 -18.64 -14.67 24.96
N GLU A 876 -18.93 -13.60 25.71
CA GLU A 876 -20.13 -13.47 26.54
C GLU A 876 -21.41 -13.48 25.71
N GLN A 877 -21.47 -12.72 24.61
CA GLN A 877 -22.60 -12.73 23.68
C GLN A 877 -22.83 -14.13 23.08
N GLN A 878 -21.77 -14.84 22.71
CA GLN A 878 -21.88 -16.21 22.22
C GLN A 878 -22.45 -17.16 23.27
N MET A 879 -21.96 -17.10 24.52
CA MET A 879 -22.47 -17.93 25.62
C MET A 879 -23.92 -17.61 25.97
N VAL A 880 -24.30 -16.32 25.98
CA VAL A 880 -25.69 -15.88 26.19
C VAL A 880 -26.60 -16.42 25.08
N HIS A 881 -26.16 -16.36 23.82
CA HIS A 881 -26.92 -16.91 22.70
C HIS A 881 -27.16 -18.41 22.84
N GLN A 882 -26.16 -19.19 23.28
CA GLN A 882 -26.31 -20.63 23.53
C GLN A 882 -27.32 -20.91 24.65
N ILE A 883 -27.31 -20.11 25.73
CA ILE A 883 -28.27 -20.24 26.83
C ILE A 883 -29.69 -19.88 26.37
N GLN A 884 -29.84 -18.86 25.53
CA GLN A 884 -31.12 -18.50 24.92
C GLN A 884 -31.66 -19.62 24.04
N GLN A 885 -30.83 -20.22 23.17
CA GLN A 885 -31.23 -21.36 22.34
C GLN A 885 -31.67 -22.58 23.16
N MET A 886 -30.99 -22.87 24.29
CA MET A 886 -31.43 -23.92 25.22
C MET A 886 -32.80 -23.59 25.83
N ASN A 887 -33.01 -22.34 26.26
CA ASN A 887 -34.27 -21.90 26.84
C ASN A 887 -35.43 -21.95 25.83
N ASP A 888 -35.19 -21.53 24.58
CA ASP A 888 -36.18 -21.61 23.50
C ASP A 888 -36.53 -23.07 23.19
N SER A 889 -35.52 -23.96 23.16
CA SER A 889 -35.76 -25.40 23.02
C SER A 889 -36.58 -25.96 24.17
N TYR A 890 -36.37 -25.51 25.41
CA TYR A 890 -37.23 -25.91 26.55
C TYR A 890 -38.68 -25.45 26.35
N LYS A 891 -38.90 -24.20 25.92
CA LYS A 891 -40.25 -23.65 25.67
C LYS A 891 -40.98 -24.44 24.59
N GLU A 892 -40.30 -24.73 23.48
CA GLU A 892 -40.85 -25.54 22.40
C GLU A 892 -41.18 -26.96 22.88
N MET A 893 -40.30 -27.63 23.64
CA MET A 893 -40.59 -28.95 24.20
C MET A 893 -41.78 -28.95 25.18
N ILE A 894 -41.94 -27.90 25.98
CA ILE A 894 -43.10 -27.72 26.88
C ILE A 894 -44.38 -27.55 26.06
N GLU A 895 -44.36 -26.70 25.03
CA GLU A 895 -45.51 -26.46 24.16
C GLU A 895 -45.92 -27.73 23.40
N GLU A 896 -44.94 -28.46 22.83
CA GLU A 896 -45.15 -29.75 22.17
C GLU A 896 -45.84 -30.76 23.11
N PHE A 897 -45.42 -30.84 24.37
CA PHE A 897 -45.97 -31.79 25.34
C PHE A 897 -47.43 -31.52 25.70
N HIS A 898 -47.79 -30.26 25.91
CA HIS A 898 -49.15 -29.87 26.29
C HIS A 898 -50.11 -29.87 25.10
N ASN A 899 -49.64 -29.46 23.92
CA ASN A 899 -50.52 -29.14 22.80
C ASN A 899 -50.47 -30.16 21.64
N ASN A 900 -49.41 -30.96 21.48
CA ASN A 900 -49.25 -31.76 20.27
C ASN A 900 -48.38 -33.04 20.43
N LYS A 901 -48.97 -34.11 20.97
CA LYS A 901 -48.32 -35.43 21.07
C LYS A 901 -47.85 -36.01 19.73
N ASP A 902 -48.51 -35.63 18.62
CA ASP A 902 -48.14 -36.09 17.27
C ASP A 902 -46.82 -35.45 16.80
N GLN A 903 -46.53 -34.20 17.21
CA GLN A 903 -45.24 -33.55 16.93
C GLN A 903 -44.08 -34.20 17.69
N ILE A 904 -44.28 -34.55 18.97
CA ILE A 904 -43.27 -35.31 19.75
C ILE A 904 -42.95 -36.63 19.06
N ALA A 905 -43.97 -37.37 18.64
CA ALA A 905 -43.78 -38.64 17.94
C ALA A 905 -43.11 -38.45 16.57
N ALA A 906 -43.45 -37.38 15.84
CA ALA A 906 -42.81 -37.05 14.56
C ALA A 906 -41.33 -36.66 14.74
N ARG A 907 -40.99 -35.90 15.79
CA ARG A 907 -39.60 -35.53 16.12
C ARG A 907 -38.80 -36.74 16.58
N GLN A 908 -39.34 -37.59 17.47
CA GLN A 908 -38.67 -38.84 17.86
C GLN A 908 -38.44 -39.77 16.66
N ASN A 909 -39.39 -39.85 15.73
CA ASN A 909 -39.22 -40.59 14.49
C ASN A 909 -38.13 -39.97 13.60
N LYS A 910 -38.09 -38.63 13.45
CA LYS A 910 -37.03 -37.94 12.70
C LYS A 910 -35.65 -38.15 13.34
N LEU A 911 -35.51 -37.95 14.65
CA LEU A 911 -34.28 -38.21 15.41
C LEU A 911 -33.84 -39.68 15.25
N SER A 912 -34.77 -40.63 15.28
CA SER A 912 -34.46 -42.06 15.08
C SER A 912 -34.11 -42.41 13.63
N GLN A 913 -34.66 -41.69 12.64
CA GLN A 913 -34.34 -41.88 11.22
C GLN A 913 -32.95 -41.38 10.87
N ILE A 914 -32.58 -40.24 11.45
CA ILE A 914 -31.29 -39.61 11.20
C ILE A 914 -30.20 -40.08 12.15
N LYS A 915 -30.54 -40.91 13.14
CA LYS A 915 -29.57 -41.56 14.02
C LYS A 915 -28.65 -42.44 13.18
N ASP A 916 -27.35 -42.37 13.42
CA ASP A 916 -26.31 -43.07 12.66
C ASP A 916 -26.12 -42.59 11.19
N GLU A 917 -26.76 -41.48 10.77
CA GLU A 917 -26.47 -40.82 9.49
C GLU A 917 -25.30 -39.82 9.61
N ASP A 918 -24.25 -39.98 8.78
CA ASP A 918 -23.20 -38.96 8.59
C ASP A 918 -23.72 -37.82 7.70
N ARG A 919 -23.79 -36.60 8.24
CA ARG A 919 -24.29 -35.41 7.52
C ARG A 919 -23.15 -34.56 6.99
N LEU A 920 -22.06 -34.51 7.75
CA LEU A 920 -20.83 -33.80 7.41
C LEU A 920 -19.98 -34.71 6.53
N ASN A 921 -20.18 -34.57 5.21
CA ASN A 921 -19.52 -35.44 4.24
C ASN A 921 -18.30 -34.78 3.59
N GLN A 922 -17.47 -35.63 2.99
CA GLN A 922 -16.27 -35.21 2.26
C GLN A 922 -16.56 -34.25 1.09
N GLN A 923 -17.79 -34.29 0.54
CA GLN A 923 -18.14 -33.44 -0.61
C GLN A 923 -18.17 -31.96 -0.21
N LEU A 924 -18.60 -31.61 1.00
CA LEU A 924 -18.56 -30.23 1.50
C LEU A 924 -17.11 -29.72 1.56
N ILE A 925 -16.20 -30.52 2.11
CA ILE A 925 -14.76 -30.20 2.19
C ILE A 925 -14.16 -30.09 0.79
N ASN A 926 -14.50 -31.00 -0.12
CA ASN A 926 -14.02 -30.96 -1.51
C ASN A 926 -14.50 -29.69 -2.24
N THR A 927 -15.75 -29.27 -2.01
CA THR A 927 -16.29 -28.02 -2.56
C THR A 927 -15.55 -26.81 -1.98
N THR A 928 -15.36 -26.73 -0.67
CA THR A 928 -14.57 -25.67 -0.02
C THR A 928 -13.13 -25.64 -0.53
N SER A 929 -12.47 -26.79 -0.63
CA SER A 929 -11.11 -26.91 -1.16
C SER A 929 -11.02 -26.45 -2.62
N GLN A 930 -12.00 -26.81 -3.46
CA GLN A 930 -12.02 -26.38 -4.86
C GLN A 930 -12.21 -24.85 -4.99
N HIS A 931 -13.14 -24.27 -4.22
CA HIS A 931 -13.32 -22.82 -4.20
C HIS A 931 -12.06 -22.10 -3.71
N THR A 932 -11.42 -22.63 -2.67
CA THR A 932 -10.19 -22.05 -2.12
C THR A 932 -9.02 -22.18 -3.10
N SER A 933 -8.87 -23.31 -3.79
CA SER A 933 -7.85 -23.44 -4.85
C SER A 933 -8.10 -22.50 -6.03
N ASN A 934 -9.36 -22.25 -6.41
CA ASN A 934 -9.67 -21.25 -7.43
C ASN A 934 -9.27 -19.83 -6.94
N GLU A 935 -9.55 -19.49 -5.68
CA GLU A 935 -9.12 -18.23 -5.06
C GLU A 935 -7.59 -18.11 -5.06
N VAL A 936 -6.85 -19.20 -4.81
CA VAL A 936 -5.38 -19.23 -4.95
C VAL A 936 -4.95 -18.86 -6.37
N GLU A 937 -5.59 -19.42 -7.40
CA GLU A 937 -5.27 -19.08 -8.80
C GLU A 937 -5.52 -17.61 -9.12
N GLU A 938 -6.63 -17.06 -8.62
CA GLU A 938 -7.02 -15.67 -8.79
C GLU A 938 -6.04 -14.72 -8.08
N GLN A 939 -5.70 -14.98 -6.81
CA GLN A 939 -4.74 -14.16 -6.05
C GLN A 939 -3.36 -14.15 -6.71
N ILE A 940 -2.87 -15.30 -7.22
CA ILE A 940 -1.58 -15.38 -7.93
C ILE A 940 -1.63 -14.66 -9.28
N TYR A 941 -2.74 -14.75 -10.01
CA TYR A 941 -2.93 -14.02 -11.26
C TYR A 941 -2.89 -12.50 -11.05
N HIS A 942 -3.63 -11.99 -10.06
CA HIS A 942 -3.65 -10.57 -9.73
C HIS A 942 -2.31 -10.07 -9.17
N LEU A 943 -1.60 -10.89 -8.39
CA LEU A 943 -0.26 -10.57 -7.90
C LEU A 943 0.69 -10.24 -9.07
N ASN A 944 0.67 -11.06 -10.13
CA ASN A 944 1.52 -10.83 -11.30
C ASN A 944 1.21 -9.50 -12.01
N GLY A 945 -0.08 -9.14 -12.12
CA GLY A 945 -0.52 -7.85 -12.67
C GLY A 945 -0.08 -6.65 -11.81
N ARG A 946 -0.30 -6.73 -10.49
CA ARG A 946 0.10 -5.67 -9.54
C ARG A 946 1.62 -5.45 -9.52
N LEU A 947 2.39 -6.54 -9.50
CA LEU A 947 3.85 -6.46 -9.49
C LEU A 947 4.41 -5.81 -10.75
N LYS A 948 3.80 -6.05 -11.93
CA LYS A 948 4.26 -5.41 -13.17
C LYS A 948 4.26 -3.88 -13.08
N LEU A 949 3.22 -3.29 -12.48
CA LEU A 949 3.12 -1.84 -12.29
C LEU A 949 4.07 -1.35 -11.19
N GLN A 950 4.07 -2.04 -10.04
CA GLN A 950 4.86 -1.63 -8.87
C GLN A 950 6.37 -1.70 -9.10
N LEU A 951 6.86 -2.74 -9.78
CA LEU A 951 8.29 -2.92 -10.04
C LEU A 951 8.85 -1.79 -10.91
N LEU A 952 8.06 -1.24 -11.83
CA LEU A 952 8.51 -0.18 -12.73
C LEU A 952 8.91 1.09 -11.96
N ASP A 953 8.15 1.45 -10.92
CA ASP A 953 8.43 2.63 -10.09
C ASP A 953 9.63 2.42 -9.17
N GLU A 954 9.80 1.22 -8.65
CA GLU A 954 10.98 0.85 -7.85
C GLU A 954 12.26 0.84 -8.69
N VAL A 955 12.20 0.32 -9.93
CA VAL A 955 13.33 0.38 -10.87
C VAL A 955 13.70 1.83 -11.17
N LYS A 956 12.73 2.73 -11.35
CA LYS A 956 12.98 4.16 -11.55
C LYS A 956 13.65 4.80 -10.33
N SER A 957 13.17 4.50 -9.12
CA SER A 957 13.72 5.03 -7.86
C SER A 957 15.20 4.70 -7.70
N VAL A 958 15.58 3.44 -7.94
CA VAL A 958 16.92 2.94 -7.64
C VAL A 958 17.92 3.13 -8.77
N TYR A 959 17.60 2.65 -9.98
CA TYR A 959 18.56 2.64 -11.09
C TYR A 959 18.77 4.03 -11.71
N ASN A 960 17.88 5.00 -11.48
CA ASN A 960 18.07 6.37 -11.98
C ASN A 960 18.88 7.26 -11.02
N SER A 961 18.87 6.99 -9.71
CA SER A 961 19.48 7.86 -8.70
C SER A 961 20.90 7.45 -8.27
N GLN A 962 21.26 6.17 -8.44
CA GLN A 962 22.52 5.61 -7.91
C GLN A 962 23.58 5.24 -8.97
N MET A 963 23.24 5.14 -10.26
CA MET A 963 24.13 4.58 -11.30
C MET A 963 25.10 5.55 -12.00
N THR A 964 25.33 6.75 -11.46
CA THR A 964 26.16 7.78 -12.11
C THR A 964 27.33 8.27 -11.26
N GLN A 965 27.47 7.79 -10.03
CA GLN A 965 28.25 8.41 -8.96
C GLN A 965 29.71 7.93 -8.86
N ASN A 966 30.06 6.76 -9.38
CA ASN A 966 31.38 6.10 -9.27
C ASN A 966 32.04 5.82 -10.64
N SER A 967 33.33 5.45 -10.59
CA SER A 967 34.16 5.14 -11.77
C SER A 967 34.04 3.70 -12.29
N ASP A 968 33.61 2.74 -11.45
CA ASP A 968 33.39 1.34 -11.85
C ASP A 968 31.90 1.03 -12.01
N PHE A 969 31.48 0.92 -13.26
CA PHE A 969 30.08 0.71 -13.63
C PHE A 969 29.56 -0.70 -13.31
N ASN A 970 30.43 -1.71 -13.15
CA ASN A 970 29.99 -3.05 -12.75
C ASN A 970 29.70 -3.12 -11.24
N GLU A 971 30.47 -2.37 -10.44
CA GLU A 971 30.21 -2.22 -9.01
C GLU A 971 28.90 -1.44 -8.77
N GLU A 972 28.64 -0.37 -9.53
CA GLU A 972 27.37 0.38 -9.49
C GLU A 972 26.14 -0.47 -9.83
N LYS A 973 26.27 -1.38 -10.82
CA LYS A 973 25.20 -2.36 -11.13
C LYS A 973 24.86 -3.19 -9.92
N LYS A 974 25.87 -3.73 -9.26
CA LYS A 974 25.68 -4.61 -8.12
C LYS A 974 25.06 -3.89 -6.93
N ILE A 975 25.52 -2.67 -6.63
CA ILE A 975 24.96 -1.83 -5.55
C ILE A 975 23.50 -1.52 -5.84
N SER A 976 23.19 -1.03 -7.06
CA SER A 976 21.83 -0.63 -7.41
C SER A 976 20.89 -1.84 -7.45
N SER A 977 21.36 -2.99 -7.94
CA SER A 977 20.58 -4.23 -7.89
C SER A 977 20.33 -4.70 -6.46
N LYS A 978 21.31 -4.61 -5.57
CA LYS A 978 21.12 -4.96 -4.16
C LYS A 978 20.13 -4.02 -3.46
N THR A 979 20.27 -2.70 -3.62
CA THR A 979 19.31 -1.72 -3.09
C THR A 979 17.89 -1.99 -3.60
N TYR A 980 17.75 -2.25 -4.90
CA TYR A 980 16.46 -2.57 -5.52
C TYR A 980 15.86 -3.86 -4.97
N LEU A 981 16.63 -4.94 -4.93
CA LEU A 981 16.21 -6.21 -4.35
C LEU A 981 15.82 -6.06 -2.88
N ASP A 982 16.56 -5.27 -2.11
CA ASP A 982 16.27 -5.07 -0.69
C ASP A 982 14.94 -4.35 -0.46
N GLN A 983 14.60 -3.40 -1.32
CA GLN A 983 13.30 -2.70 -1.30
C GLN A 983 12.15 -3.62 -1.72
N ILE A 984 12.31 -4.36 -2.83
CA ILE A 984 11.22 -5.20 -3.33
C ILE A 984 11.02 -6.47 -2.49
N HIS A 985 12.07 -7.08 -1.93
CA HIS A 985 11.94 -8.31 -1.14
C HIS A 985 11.13 -8.10 0.13
N GLN A 986 11.27 -6.95 0.80
CA GLN A 986 10.45 -6.60 1.95
C GLN A 986 8.95 -6.60 1.57
N ARG A 987 8.62 -5.91 0.48
CA ARG A 987 7.25 -5.80 -0.02
C ARG A 987 6.69 -7.13 -0.53
N LEU A 988 7.52 -7.93 -1.20
CA LEU A 988 7.14 -9.24 -1.71
C LEU A 988 6.89 -10.25 -0.58
N TYR A 989 7.71 -10.21 0.48
CA TYR A 989 7.49 -11.02 1.68
C TYR A 989 6.16 -10.63 2.35
N LEU A 990 5.89 -9.34 2.47
CA LEU A 990 4.62 -8.82 2.97
C LEU A 990 3.41 -9.32 2.16
N GLU A 991 3.46 -9.21 0.84
CA GLU A 991 2.39 -9.69 -0.05
C GLU A 991 2.16 -11.20 0.08
N GLN A 992 3.22 -12.01 0.21
CA GLN A 992 3.07 -13.46 0.41
C GLN A 992 2.36 -13.77 1.73
N SER A 993 2.71 -13.07 2.81
CA SER A 993 2.13 -13.28 4.14
C SER A 993 0.64 -12.92 4.13
N LEU A 994 0.30 -11.79 3.49
CA LEU A 994 -1.09 -11.34 3.32
C LEU A 994 -1.93 -12.32 2.51
N ILE A 995 -1.41 -12.82 1.37
CA ILE A 995 -2.12 -13.81 0.56
C ILE A 995 -2.34 -15.09 1.37
N THR A 996 -1.34 -15.54 2.13
CA THR A 996 -1.45 -16.72 2.98
C THR A 996 -2.59 -16.57 4.00
N GLU A 997 -2.67 -15.44 4.71
CA GLU A 997 -3.75 -15.18 5.67
C GLU A 997 -5.13 -15.05 5.00
N ARG A 998 -5.22 -14.40 3.83
CA ARG A 998 -6.48 -14.31 3.07
C ARG A 998 -7.01 -15.69 2.68
N ILE A 999 -6.13 -16.59 2.24
CA ILE A 999 -6.50 -17.96 1.87
C ILE A 999 -6.99 -18.76 3.09
N LYS A 1000 -6.33 -18.61 4.25
CA LYS A 1000 -6.79 -19.24 5.50
C LYS A 1000 -8.20 -18.76 5.90
N LYS A 1001 -8.40 -17.43 5.90
CA LYS A 1001 -9.70 -16.82 6.24
C LYS A 1001 -10.78 -17.27 5.27
N TYR A 1002 -10.50 -17.21 3.97
CA TYR A 1002 -11.43 -17.64 2.92
C TYR A 1002 -11.84 -19.11 3.09
N PHE A 1003 -10.89 -20.00 3.39
CA PHE A 1003 -11.17 -21.43 3.62
C PHE A 1003 -12.14 -21.64 4.79
N ASN A 1004 -11.87 -21.03 5.94
CA ASN A 1004 -12.73 -21.16 7.13
C ASN A 1004 -14.14 -20.59 6.87
N THR A 1005 -14.24 -19.39 6.29
CA THR A 1005 -15.54 -18.78 5.93
C THR A 1005 -16.32 -19.67 4.97
N GLN A 1006 -15.69 -20.17 3.91
CA GLN A 1006 -16.35 -21.07 2.96
C GLN A 1006 -16.81 -22.38 3.63
N LEU A 1007 -16.01 -22.94 4.55
CA LEU A 1007 -16.40 -24.15 5.28
C LEU A 1007 -17.64 -23.92 6.17
N GLU A 1008 -17.70 -22.78 6.86
CA GLU A 1008 -18.87 -22.38 7.65
C GLU A 1008 -20.13 -22.22 6.79
N GLU A 1009 -20.01 -21.55 5.64
CA GLU A 1009 -21.11 -21.38 4.68
C GLU A 1009 -21.66 -22.73 4.17
N GLN A 1010 -20.79 -23.70 3.90
CA GLN A 1010 -21.20 -25.04 3.47
C GLN A 1010 -21.96 -25.81 4.57
N VAL A 1011 -21.61 -25.60 5.84
CA VAL A 1011 -22.18 -26.34 6.98
C VAL A 1011 -23.44 -25.66 7.54
N ALA A 1012 -23.60 -24.34 7.37
CA ALA A 1012 -24.74 -23.57 7.90
C ALA A 1012 -26.13 -24.15 7.58
N PRO A 1013 -26.43 -24.66 6.36
CA PRO A 1013 -27.72 -25.27 6.05
C PRO A 1013 -28.02 -26.55 6.85
N ILE A 1014 -26.97 -27.30 7.21
CA ILE A 1014 -27.08 -28.55 7.99
C ILE A 1014 -27.38 -28.20 9.45
N ILE A 1015 -26.62 -27.27 10.03
CA ILE A 1015 -26.84 -26.77 11.39
C ILE A 1015 -28.26 -26.22 11.56
N LYS A 1016 -28.75 -25.45 10.58
CA LYS A 1016 -30.13 -24.95 10.59
C LYS A 1016 -31.18 -26.07 10.61
N LYS A 1017 -30.94 -27.20 9.94
CA LYS A 1017 -31.84 -28.36 9.97
C LYS A 1017 -31.79 -29.10 11.31
N LEU A 1018 -30.63 -29.18 11.94
CA LEU A 1018 -30.41 -29.80 13.25
C LEU A 1018 -31.08 -29.00 14.38
N ASN A 1019 -30.96 -27.67 14.34
CA ASN A 1019 -31.60 -26.80 15.33
C ASN A 1019 -33.14 -26.97 15.34
N ASN A 1020 -33.77 -27.18 14.17
CA ASN A 1020 -35.23 -27.40 14.06
C ASN A 1020 -35.73 -28.71 14.72
N ILE A 1021 -34.83 -29.58 15.16
CA ILE A 1021 -35.16 -30.82 15.90
C ILE A 1021 -34.50 -30.84 17.29
N HIS A 1022 -34.07 -29.66 17.77
CA HIS A 1022 -33.38 -29.40 19.03
C HIS A 1022 -32.01 -30.05 19.18
N VAL A 1023 -31.29 -30.30 18.09
CA VAL A 1023 -29.87 -30.65 18.15
C VAL A 1023 -29.08 -29.36 18.00
N LEU A 1024 -28.47 -28.89 19.10
CA LEU A 1024 -27.83 -27.59 19.23
C LEU A 1024 -26.30 -27.76 19.16
N VAL A 1025 -25.73 -27.60 17.97
CA VAL A 1025 -24.29 -27.73 17.73
C VAL A 1025 -23.70 -26.45 17.14
N LYS A 1026 -22.47 -26.13 17.58
CA LYS A 1026 -21.67 -25.01 17.05
C LYS A 1026 -20.76 -25.53 15.95
N ALA A 1027 -20.80 -24.92 14.78
CA ALA A 1027 -19.79 -25.07 13.74
C ALA A 1027 -18.96 -23.78 13.75
N ASP A 1028 -17.78 -23.84 14.34
CA ASP A 1028 -16.81 -22.76 14.40
C ASP A 1028 -15.46 -23.40 14.12
N PHE A 1029 -14.87 -23.04 12.99
CA PHE A 1029 -13.68 -23.70 12.45
C PHE A 1029 -12.49 -22.77 12.61
N ASN A 1030 -11.52 -23.17 13.43
CA ASN A 1030 -10.22 -22.51 13.49
C ASN A 1030 -9.16 -23.44 12.88
N ILE A 1031 -9.21 -23.58 11.56
CA ILE A 1031 -8.31 -24.46 10.82
C ILE A 1031 -7.13 -23.64 10.34
N GLU A 1032 -5.94 -24.05 10.76
CA GLU A 1032 -4.68 -23.36 10.47
C GLU A 1032 -3.63 -24.36 9.96
N PRO A 1033 -3.07 -24.14 8.76
CA PRO A 1033 -1.98 -24.96 8.24
C PRO A 1033 -0.67 -24.66 8.98
N ASP A 1034 0.27 -25.60 8.95
CA ASP A 1034 1.63 -25.37 9.43
C ASP A 1034 2.35 -24.45 8.42
N VAL A 1035 2.38 -23.14 8.71
CA VAL A 1035 2.97 -22.15 7.82
C VAL A 1035 4.49 -22.22 7.86
N GLU A 1036 5.10 -22.38 6.70
CA GLU A 1036 6.54 -22.30 6.50
C GLU A 1036 6.96 -20.83 6.29
N GLU A 1037 7.90 -20.34 7.10
CA GLU A 1037 8.43 -18.96 7.03
C GLU A 1037 9.43 -18.76 5.85
N ALA A 1038 9.21 -19.43 4.72
CA ALA A 1038 10.10 -19.33 3.57
C ALA A 1038 9.76 -18.09 2.70
N PRO A 1039 10.76 -17.29 2.27
CA PRO A 1039 10.54 -16.18 1.34
C PRO A 1039 10.48 -16.69 -0.10
N PHE A 1040 9.31 -17.20 -0.53
CA PHE A 1040 9.14 -17.78 -1.88
C PHE A 1040 9.35 -16.74 -3.00
N LEU A 1041 8.97 -15.49 -2.73
CA LEU A 1041 9.11 -14.36 -3.66
C LEU A 1041 10.44 -13.62 -3.46
N ARG A 1042 11.55 -14.35 -3.66
CA ARG A 1042 12.92 -13.83 -3.53
C ARG A 1042 13.73 -14.09 -4.79
N ILE A 1043 14.59 -13.14 -5.15
CA ILE A 1043 15.51 -13.21 -6.28
C ILE A 1043 16.94 -13.15 -5.72
N ASP A 1044 17.82 -14.02 -6.17
CA ASP A 1044 19.24 -13.96 -5.82
C ASP A 1044 19.92 -12.75 -6.48
N LEU A 1045 20.81 -12.07 -5.76
CA LEU A 1045 21.51 -10.90 -6.27
C LEU A 1045 22.28 -11.20 -7.57
N ASN A 1046 22.96 -12.34 -7.65
CA ASN A 1046 23.74 -12.70 -8.83
C ASN A 1046 22.85 -13.09 -9.99
N GLU A 1047 21.73 -13.79 -9.74
CA GLU A 1047 20.73 -14.05 -10.77
C GLU A 1047 20.15 -12.76 -11.35
N MET A 1048 19.84 -11.79 -10.50
CA MET A 1048 19.36 -10.48 -10.94
C MET A 1048 20.44 -9.74 -11.75
N VAL A 1049 21.68 -9.68 -11.25
CA VAL A 1049 22.80 -9.00 -11.92
C VAL A 1049 23.13 -9.63 -13.28
N ASP A 1050 23.10 -10.96 -13.38
CA ASP A 1050 23.34 -11.69 -14.63
C ASP A 1050 22.20 -11.52 -15.64
N ALA A 1051 20.96 -11.37 -15.15
CA ALA A 1051 19.78 -11.16 -15.97
C ALA A 1051 19.58 -9.70 -16.39
N LEU A 1052 20.36 -8.76 -15.84
CA LEU A 1052 20.32 -7.35 -16.25
C LEU A 1052 20.53 -7.21 -17.77
N PRO A 1053 19.87 -6.22 -18.40
CA PRO A 1053 19.99 -6.02 -19.84
C PRO A 1053 21.45 -5.85 -20.26
N LYS A 1054 21.92 -6.58 -21.27
CA LYS A 1054 23.27 -6.40 -21.85
C LYS A 1054 23.52 -4.98 -22.38
N GLN A 1055 22.44 -4.25 -22.63
CA GLN A 1055 22.45 -2.87 -23.09
C GLN A 1055 22.61 -1.85 -21.96
N LEU A 1056 22.43 -2.27 -20.69
CA LEU A 1056 22.64 -1.47 -19.50
C LEU A 1056 24.09 -1.00 -19.45
N THR A 1057 24.31 0.26 -19.82
CA THR A 1057 25.60 0.95 -19.92
C THR A 1057 25.42 2.41 -19.50
N LYS A 1058 26.45 3.02 -18.89
CA LYS A 1058 26.43 4.43 -18.46
C LYS A 1058 25.96 5.39 -19.57
N ARG A 1059 26.35 5.12 -20.82
CA ARG A 1059 25.95 5.91 -22.01
C ARG A 1059 24.47 5.75 -22.40
N LYS A 1060 23.88 4.57 -22.19
CA LYS A 1060 22.47 4.31 -22.50
C LYS A 1060 21.52 4.73 -21.38
N LEU A 1061 21.97 4.70 -20.13
CA LEU A 1061 21.24 5.25 -18.98
C LEU A 1061 21.08 6.77 -19.06
N LEU A 1062 22.03 7.47 -19.70
CA LEU A 1062 21.97 8.91 -19.99
C LEU A 1062 21.13 9.26 -21.24
N ASN A 1063 20.56 8.27 -21.93
CA ASN A 1063 19.72 8.47 -23.11
C ASN A 1063 18.26 8.11 -22.78
N PRO A 1064 17.32 9.08 -22.76
CA PRO A 1064 15.94 8.88 -22.29
C PRO A 1064 15.21 7.72 -22.99
N ASN A 1065 15.40 7.55 -24.30
CA ASN A 1065 14.74 6.48 -25.06
C ASN A 1065 15.31 5.09 -24.75
N SER A 1066 16.62 4.99 -24.50
CA SER A 1066 17.23 3.72 -24.10
C SER A 1066 17.00 3.40 -22.62
N GLN A 1067 16.71 4.41 -21.80
CA GLN A 1067 16.49 4.27 -20.36
C GLN A 1067 15.13 3.61 -20.08
N ARG A 1068 14.05 4.03 -20.75
CA ARG A 1068 12.72 3.40 -20.62
C ARG A 1068 12.74 1.93 -21.06
N ASP A 1069 13.32 1.63 -22.22
CA ASP A 1069 13.51 0.25 -22.71
C ASP A 1069 14.29 -0.62 -21.71
N ILE A 1070 15.30 -0.04 -21.04
CA ILE A 1070 16.09 -0.73 -20.02
C ILE A 1070 15.27 -0.95 -18.74
N GLN A 1071 14.46 0.01 -18.32
CA GLN A 1071 13.60 -0.10 -17.12
C GLN A 1071 12.51 -1.14 -17.31
N GLU A 1072 11.84 -1.15 -18.48
CA GLU A 1072 10.85 -2.16 -18.84
C GLU A 1072 11.52 -3.55 -18.95
N GLN A 1073 12.72 -3.65 -19.53
CA GLN A 1073 13.47 -4.91 -19.56
C GLN A 1073 13.89 -5.40 -18.17
N ILE A 1074 14.30 -4.51 -17.26
CA ILE A 1074 14.63 -4.88 -15.88
C ILE A 1074 13.36 -5.36 -15.16
N SER A 1075 12.22 -4.70 -15.37
CA SER A 1075 10.93 -5.09 -14.77
C SER A 1075 10.45 -6.45 -15.30
N ASP A 1076 10.47 -6.66 -16.62
CA ASP A 1076 10.16 -7.93 -17.27
C ASP A 1076 11.10 -9.06 -16.83
N THR A 1077 12.39 -8.76 -16.69
CA THR A 1077 13.37 -9.71 -16.18
C THR A 1077 13.08 -10.05 -14.72
N THR A 1078 12.76 -9.06 -13.88
CA THR A 1078 12.41 -9.27 -12.47
C THR A 1078 11.19 -10.18 -12.38
N LEU A 1079 10.13 -9.92 -13.16
CA LEU A 1079 8.94 -10.78 -13.22
C LEU A 1079 9.28 -12.19 -13.69
N LYS A 1080 10.12 -12.36 -14.72
CA LYS A 1080 10.56 -13.68 -15.19
C LYS A 1080 11.31 -14.46 -14.12
N LEU A 1081 12.19 -13.81 -13.36
CA LEU A 1081 12.91 -14.44 -12.26
C LEU A 1081 11.95 -14.84 -11.13
N LEU A 1082 10.92 -14.02 -10.86
CA LEU A 1082 9.89 -14.33 -9.87
C LEU A 1082 8.93 -15.45 -10.30
N GLN A 1083 8.81 -15.81 -11.59
CA GLN A 1083 7.85 -16.85 -12.04
C GLN A 1083 8.04 -18.20 -11.33
N ASN A 1084 9.28 -18.60 -11.08
CA ASN A 1084 9.58 -19.83 -10.35
C ASN A 1084 9.15 -19.70 -8.88
N GLY A 1085 9.45 -18.56 -8.25
CA GLY A 1085 9.04 -18.24 -6.88
C GLY A 1085 7.52 -18.18 -6.72
N MET A 1086 6.81 -17.55 -7.67
CA MET A 1086 5.34 -17.52 -7.71
C MET A 1086 4.74 -18.90 -7.90
N SER A 1087 5.36 -19.75 -8.73
CA SER A 1087 4.91 -21.13 -8.93
C SER A 1087 5.12 -21.96 -7.66
N ALA A 1088 6.26 -21.80 -6.97
CA ALA A 1088 6.54 -22.44 -5.69
C ALA A 1088 5.58 -21.96 -4.60
N PHE A 1089 5.32 -20.65 -4.54
CA PHE A 1089 4.37 -20.06 -3.61
C PHE A 1089 2.95 -20.57 -3.86
N LYS A 1090 2.49 -20.62 -5.14
CA LYS A 1090 1.22 -21.23 -5.51
C LYS A 1090 1.13 -22.69 -5.03
N GLN A 1091 2.16 -23.49 -5.29
CA GLN A 1091 2.20 -24.88 -4.84
C GLN A 1091 2.14 -24.99 -3.31
N GLN A 1092 2.77 -24.07 -2.59
CA GLN A 1092 2.70 -24.02 -1.15
C GLN A 1092 1.30 -23.65 -0.65
N LEU A 1093 0.65 -22.66 -1.27
CA LEU A 1093 -0.74 -22.31 -0.96
C LEU A 1093 -1.69 -23.49 -1.22
N ASP A 1094 -1.54 -24.20 -2.34
CA ASP A 1094 -2.32 -25.42 -2.62
C ASP A 1094 -2.03 -26.53 -1.58
N SER A 1095 -0.77 -26.65 -1.14
CA SER A 1095 -0.40 -27.56 -0.05
C SER A 1095 -1.08 -27.17 1.27
N TYR A 1096 -1.16 -25.88 1.59
CA TYR A 1096 -1.91 -25.38 2.75
C TYR A 1096 -3.40 -25.69 2.63
N VAL A 1097 -4.03 -25.50 1.46
CA VAL A 1097 -5.42 -25.89 1.22
C VAL A 1097 -5.63 -27.38 1.48
N HIS A 1098 -4.69 -28.23 1.05
CA HIS A 1098 -4.75 -29.67 1.34
C HIS A 1098 -4.56 -30.02 2.82
N GLN A 1099 -3.67 -29.32 3.53
CA GLN A 1099 -3.48 -29.50 4.98
C GLN A 1099 -4.75 -29.08 5.74
N MET A 1100 -5.29 -27.91 5.43
CA MET A 1100 -6.54 -27.42 6.00
C MET A 1100 -7.70 -28.37 5.72
N SER A 1101 -7.79 -28.95 4.52
CA SER A 1101 -8.81 -29.95 4.19
C SER A 1101 -8.71 -31.20 5.06
N ARG A 1102 -7.50 -31.68 5.39
CA ARG A 1102 -7.32 -32.82 6.31
C ARG A 1102 -7.69 -32.47 7.74
N GLN A 1103 -7.31 -31.29 8.21
CA GLN A 1103 -7.71 -30.82 9.53
C GLN A 1103 -9.23 -30.62 9.62
N ALA A 1104 -9.87 -30.16 8.54
CA ALA A 1104 -11.33 -30.06 8.42
C ALA A 1104 -12.00 -31.42 8.57
N GLU A 1105 -11.43 -32.50 8.00
CA GLU A 1105 -11.95 -33.86 8.17
C GLU A 1105 -11.98 -34.29 9.63
N ASP A 1106 -10.94 -33.96 10.39
CA ASP A 1106 -10.85 -34.32 11.80
C ASP A 1106 -11.85 -33.50 12.64
N GLN A 1107 -11.99 -32.20 12.37
CA GLN A 1107 -13.02 -31.37 13.01
C GLN A 1107 -14.45 -31.80 12.61
N PHE A 1108 -14.68 -32.24 11.37
CA PHE A 1108 -15.97 -32.79 10.93
C PHE A 1108 -16.32 -34.07 11.68
N LYS A 1109 -15.35 -34.97 11.90
CA LYS A 1109 -15.58 -36.20 12.70
C LYS A 1109 -15.93 -35.87 14.14
N GLU A 1110 -15.23 -34.92 14.76
CA GLU A 1110 -15.54 -34.46 16.11
C GLU A 1110 -16.94 -33.84 16.19
N LEU A 1111 -17.27 -32.96 15.24
CA LEU A 1111 -18.58 -32.31 15.18
C LEU A 1111 -19.71 -33.31 14.93
N GLU A 1112 -19.53 -34.28 14.02
CA GLU A 1112 -20.52 -35.33 13.79
C GLU A 1112 -20.67 -36.26 15.00
N GLN A 1113 -19.59 -36.60 15.69
CA GLN A 1113 -19.67 -37.33 16.96
C GLN A 1113 -20.52 -36.55 17.98
N HIS A 1114 -20.32 -35.23 18.09
CA HIS A 1114 -21.12 -34.38 18.98
C HIS A 1114 -22.61 -34.35 18.58
N ILE A 1115 -22.91 -34.32 17.28
CA ILE A 1115 -24.28 -34.40 16.76
C ILE A 1115 -24.94 -35.71 17.20
N GLN A 1116 -24.24 -36.85 17.05
CA GLN A 1116 -24.78 -38.16 17.42
C GLN A 1116 -24.95 -38.31 18.93
N GLU A 1117 -24.00 -37.81 19.74
CA GLU A 1117 -24.10 -37.80 21.21
C GLU A 1117 -25.36 -37.04 21.68
N GLN A 1118 -25.65 -35.88 21.09
CA GLN A 1118 -26.87 -35.13 21.42
C GLN A 1118 -28.16 -35.83 20.95
N ILE A 1119 -28.14 -36.47 19.78
CA ILE A 1119 -29.30 -37.25 19.31
C ILE A 1119 -29.57 -38.41 20.27
N ASP A 1120 -28.54 -39.10 20.73
CA ASP A 1120 -28.65 -40.17 21.73
C ASP A 1120 -29.20 -39.66 23.07
N GLU A 1121 -28.72 -38.50 23.52
CA GLU A 1121 -29.24 -37.81 24.71
C GLU A 1121 -30.75 -37.56 24.57
N LEU A 1122 -31.18 -36.89 23.49
CA LEU A 1122 -32.59 -36.56 23.21
C LEU A 1122 -33.49 -37.80 23.05
N LEU A 1123 -32.96 -38.92 22.56
CA LEU A 1123 -33.70 -40.18 22.43
C LEU A 1123 -33.76 -40.97 23.74
N SER A 1124 -32.80 -40.80 24.64
CA SER A 1124 -32.72 -41.53 25.91
C SER A 1124 -33.76 -41.07 26.95
N PHE A 1125 -34.17 -39.80 26.90
CA PHE A 1125 -35.15 -39.22 27.81
C PHE A 1125 -36.57 -39.29 27.24
N LYS A 1126 -37.49 -39.85 28.02
CA LYS A 1126 -38.92 -39.68 27.75
C LYS A 1126 -39.36 -38.35 28.34
N LEU A 1127 -39.94 -37.49 27.52
CA LEU A 1127 -40.71 -36.34 28.00
C LEU A 1127 -41.87 -36.86 28.85
N ASP A 1128 -41.68 -36.83 30.17
CA ASP A 1128 -42.66 -37.18 31.17
C ASP A 1128 -43.05 -35.95 31.99
N ASP A 1129 -44.11 -36.08 32.79
CA ASP A 1129 -44.62 -34.96 33.58
C ASP A 1129 -43.58 -34.39 34.56
N SER A 1130 -42.58 -35.19 34.96
CA SER A 1130 -41.52 -34.76 35.90
C SER A 1130 -40.49 -33.88 35.21
N LEU A 1131 -40.01 -34.29 34.02
CA LEU A 1131 -39.05 -33.53 33.24
C LEU A 1131 -39.68 -32.23 32.73
N ILE A 1132 -40.93 -32.26 32.27
CA ILE A 1132 -41.65 -31.05 31.82
C ILE A 1132 -41.84 -30.05 32.97
N GLN A 1133 -42.22 -30.50 34.17
CA GLN A 1133 -42.29 -29.62 35.35
C GLN A 1133 -40.93 -29.00 35.69
N GLN A 1134 -39.84 -29.76 35.54
CA GLN A 1134 -38.49 -29.23 35.72
C GLN A 1134 -38.17 -28.16 34.66
N LEU A 1135 -38.44 -28.43 33.38
CA LEU A 1135 -38.25 -27.46 32.29
C LEU A 1135 -39.07 -26.18 32.49
N GLU A 1136 -40.33 -26.27 32.91
CA GLU A 1136 -41.19 -25.11 33.21
C GLU A 1136 -40.64 -24.24 34.34
N ILE A 1137 -40.05 -24.84 35.38
CA ILE A 1137 -39.43 -24.13 36.48
C ILE A 1137 -38.13 -23.46 36.01
N LYS A 1138 -37.25 -24.19 35.32
CA LYS A 1138 -35.95 -23.69 34.88
C LYS A 1138 -36.09 -22.63 33.79
N SER A 1139 -36.98 -22.80 32.82
CA SER A 1139 -37.26 -21.79 31.79
C SER A 1139 -37.79 -20.48 32.40
N LYS A 1140 -38.68 -20.55 33.41
CA LYS A 1140 -39.12 -19.36 34.16
C LYS A 1140 -38.02 -18.71 35.02
N GLN A 1141 -37.00 -19.47 35.41
CA GLN A 1141 -35.83 -18.94 36.12
C GLN A 1141 -34.87 -18.26 35.13
N LEU A 1142 -34.65 -18.86 33.95
CA LEU A 1142 -33.86 -18.30 32.86
C LEU A 1142 -34.48 -17.02 32.28
N ASP A 1143 -35.80 -16.98 32.03
CA ASP A 1143 -36.53 -15.80 31.54
C ASP A 1143 -36.47 -14.57 32.48
N LYS A 1144 -35.97 -14.74 33.72
CA LYS A 1144 -35.77 -13.63 34.67
C LYS A 1144 -34.37 -13.04 34.63
N ILE A 1145 -33.42 -13.74 34.02
CA ILE A 1145 -32.00 -13.37 34.01
C ILE A 1145 -31.43 -13.20 32.60
N LEU A 1146 -32.03 -13.84 31.59
CA LEU A 1146 -31.90 -13.56 30.15
C LEU A 1146 -32.84 -12.43 29.76
#